data_AF-A0A849Y6T9-F1
#
_entry.id   AF-A0A849Y6T9-F1
#
_cell.length_a   1.000
_cell.length_b   1.000
_cell.length_c   1.000
_cell.angle_alpha   90.00
_cell.angle_beta   90.00
_cell.angle_gamma   90.00
#
_symmetry.space_group_name_H-M   'P 1'
#
loop_
_entity.id
_entity.type
_entity.pdbx_description
1 polymer ?
#
loop_
_entity_poly.entity_id
_entity_poly.type
_entity_poly.pdbx_seq_one_letter_code
_entity_poly.pdbx_strand_id
1 'polypeptide(L)'
;MLFGLLQVLWVGYELGAGNQSIQVAFVERLRDSSSFRNDLMVTLTLERYPSYFYHAMAAATRVVSLPTLYLGLHLAAAAGVFLAMSALCRAAFQSRWAGFVASLFLLAGHQRALAEEMLYSPGFTHTWAVFPLALGALVLLYAGRWWLAFGLAGALVNLHALEAGHLGLAMGFWAVCSFREIGWKKALGLLLLFGACAAPLWIPMLAHPPRFDAEWLGWMKLRSGAHSFPLAWWRAGQADIPRFFVVLALAGTTASLGVSPRTRRMTLLLLAACAILFVAGIVFTEFYPLTVAIRAQFFRASRFLLVLALAFVAWGTVRAWALLLSRGSEIAAWRRGLEAASATLAAVSLALPAWQTALPFALAAAAGVALLNRRLHWSQAAFAGIALLVCAMAWRTIGFVIPGASPGFSWKALLGWHDFGLAGWGLLGGAAALWWLSMRPLGRRDVAFAGAAGLVACALGAAAVWTDLRARPSGDEAWAEAQIWAREHTPRDALFLVPRQPGGFRVHSARAVVGEWRDGTQLYFSPEFGAPWWERMNAIQPGMRIAPEGNRLLVQGHSLSHLDDAQVIALAGRYSAAYAVLADDPSRKLDRVWGNGKWAIYRPQLAPPPKTPRSAAAGEKRFLREVALPNIEKYRKGDARIQLLDAKGRPLYDARWRVVQTRSAFRFGVTLPPFEAAAGEKGGHDDFRPPAATPEQLAIIAGTFNAAVIGPSAWWAALEPKEGERHLETLDRELAWCRAQNLEVEYSFLSGFPPAWANDKPEGDLKGLLVRHALDVVERDADRVAWWQVADQGLFIEHAVMVFRALRMKHPGLRLGLSDAARFLSNVKSPYREHDLLRGLEDLKKLKEQGETVDFMSLHGRRPWGAWADPKVIYEVLDAFAKEGVRLHLTAIEVPAEGWIEGGLRQGMWSPEKQAEYGRLLYTVCFSHPAVEAIHYAELGPATRFPGGGLLDPEGRPRPHGGAPPRRGPASSRRSRSPRSARAPPRPAWSSSRPDRSN
;
A
#
# COMPACT_ATOMS: atom_id res chain seq x y z
N MET A 1 -33.64 -5.85 26.48
CA MET A 1 -33.43 -4.60 25.71
C MET A 1 -32.36 -3.73 26.35
N LEU A 2 -32.51 -3.23 27.58
CA LEU A 2 -31.47 -2.43 28.25
C LEU A 2 -30.08 -3.09 28.28
N PHE A 3 -29.97 -4.39 28.59
CA PHE A 3 -28.69 -5.11 28.50
C PHE A 3 -28.10 -5.14 27.08
N GLY A 4 -28.94 -5.17 26.04
CA GLY A 4 -28.49 -5.07 24.64
C GLY A 4 -27.92 -3.70 24.31
N LEU A 5 -28.58 -2.64 24.77
CA LEU A 5 -28.09 -1.26 24.63
C LEU A 5 -26.76 -1.07 25.38
N LEU A 6 -26.69 -1.57 26.61
CA LEU A 6 -25.47 -1.58 27.43
C LEU A 6 -24.32 -2.31 26.76
N GLN A 7 -24.57 -3.51 26.22
CA GLN A 7 -23.55 -4.29 25.52
C GLN A 7 -23.02 -3.52 24.31
N VAL A 8 -23.90 -2.85 23.55
CA VAL A 8 -23.47 -2.03 22.40
C VAL A 8 -22.69 -0.78 22.83
N LEU A 9 -23.07 -0.12 23.92
CA LEU A 9 -22.29 1.00 24.48
C LEU A 9 -20.91 0.57 24.97
N TRP A 10 -20.85 -0.58 25.65
CA TRP A 10 -19.62 -1.14 26.21
C TRP A 10 -18.69 -1.62 25.09
N VAL A 11 -19.17 -2.55 24.26
CA VAL A 11 -18.32 -3.27 23.30
C VAL A 11 -18.14 -2.47 22.01
N GLY A 12 -19.10 -1.59 21.69
CA GLY A 12 -19.10 -0.78 20.48
C GLY A 12 -19.81 -1.45 19.30
N TYR A 13 -20.08 -0.64 18.28
CA TYR A 13 -20.60 -1.07 16.99
C TYR A 13 -19.75 -0.46 15.88
N GLU A 14 -19.44 -1.25 14.86
CA GLU A 14 -18.65 -0.83 13.72
C GLU A 14 -19.34 -1.22 12.41
N LEU A 15 -19.59 -0.22 11.56
CA LEU A 15 -20.02 -0.43 10.18
C LEU A 15 -18.79 -0.80 9.33
N GLY A 16 -18.90 -1.85 8.52
CA GLY A 16 -17.82 -2.39 7.69
C GLY A 16 -17.03 -3.53 8.33
N ALA A 17 -17.26 -3.83 9.61
CA ALA A 17 -16.55 -4.89 10.32
C ALA A 17 -16.90 -6.31 9.83
N GLY A 18 -15.96 -7.24 10.00
CA GLY A 18 -16.18 -8.65 9.67
C GLY A 18 -16.55 -8.87 8.19
N ASN A 19 -17.55 -9.71 7.95
CA ASN A 19 -18.01 -10.04 6.60
C ASN A 19 -18.75 -8.89 5.89
N GLN A 20 -19.01 -7.77 6.55
CA GLN A 20 -19.67 -6.61 5.91
C GLN A 20 -18.84 -6.03 4.76
N SER A 21 -17.51 -6.11 4.83
CA SER A 21 -16.59 -5.78 3.72
C SER A 21 -16.95 -6.44 2.38
N ILE A 22 -17.57 -7.61 2.42
CA ILE A 22 -18.08 -8.33 1.24
C ILE A 22 -19.58 -8.09 1.07
N GLN A 23 -20.33 -8.26 2.16
CA GLN A 23 -21.77 -8.36 2.13
C GLN A 23 -22.47 -7.03 1.84
N VAL A 24 -21.85 -5.89 2.16
CA VAL A 24 -22.36 -4.56 1.76
C VAL A 24 -22.42 -4.45 0.24
N ALA A 25 -21.39 -4.94 -0.47
CA ALA A 25 -21.36 -4.91 -1.92
C ALA A 25 -22.47 -5.78 -2.55
N PHE A 26 -22.81 -6.91 -1.91
CA PHE A 26 -23.96 -7.73 -2.33
C PHE A 26 -25.28 -6.99 -2.18
N VAL A 27 -25.53 -6.34 -1.05
CA VAL A 27 -26.76 -5.57 -0.82
C VAL A 27 -26.88 -4.44 -1.85
N GLU A 28 -25.79 -3.73 -2.11
CA GLU A 28 -25.74 -2.65 -3.09
C GLU A 28 -25.97 -3.14 -4.53
N ARG A 29 -25.36 -4.27 -4.92
CA ARG A 29 -25.56 -4.91 -6.22
C ARG A 29 -27.00 -5.40 -6.44
N LEU A 30 -27.61 -5.97 -5.40
CA LEU A 30 -29.00 -6.44 -5.44
C LEU A 30 -30.00 -5.27 -5.45
N ARG A 31 -29.63 -4.13 -4.85
CA ARG A 31 -30.43 -2.90 -4.88
C ARG A 31 -30.37 -2.23 -6.25
N ASP A 32 -29.17 -2.13 -6.83
CA ASP A 32 -28.89 -1.48 -8.11
C ASP A 32 -27.93 -2.35 -8.94
N SER A 33 -28.45 -2.92 -10.03
CA SER A 33 -27.70 -3.81 -10.94
C SER A 33 -26.56 -3.11 -11.69
N SER A 34 -26.42 -1.79 -11.62
CA SER A 34 -25.26 -1.08 -12.17
C SER A 34 -24.08 -1.03 -11.18
N SER A 35 -24.35 -1.12 -9.87
CA SER A 35 -23.34 -1.08 -8.81
C SER A 35 -22.45 -2.32 -8.85
N PHE A 36 -21.15 -2.15 -8.55
CA PHE A 36 -20.16 -3.24 -8.47
C PHE A 36 -20.08 -4.16 -9.70
N ARG A 37 -20.49 -3.70 -10.89
CA ARG A 37 -20.45 -4.51 -12.14
C ARG A 37 -19.05 -4.94 -12.56
N ASN A 38 -18.04 -4.17 -12.16
CA ASN A 38 -16.62 -4.42 -12.46
C ASN A 38 -15.91 -5.13 -11.30
N ASP A 39 -16.65 -5.52 -10.24
CA ASP A 39 -16.07 -6.18 -9.08
C ASP A 39 -16.10 -7.70 -9.27
N LEU A 40 -14.91 -8.30 -9.33
CA LEU A 40 -14.77 -9.73 -9.62
C LEU A 40 -15.43 -10.60 -8.53
N MET A 41 -15.25 -10.23 -7.26
CA MET A 41 -15.79 -10.99 -6.14
C MET A 41 -17.32 -10.96 -6.20
N VAL A 42 -17.93 -9.80 -6.41
CA VAL A 42 -19.39 -9.69 -6.49
C VAL A 42 -19.94 -10.48 -7.67
N THR A 43 -19.33 -10.33 -8.84
CA THR A 43 -19.82 -10.92 -10.10
C THR A 43 -19.77 -12.44 -10.09
N LEU A 44 -18.71 -13.04 -9.52
CA LEU A 44 -18.54 -14.49 -9.53
C LEU A 44 -19.20 -15.22 -8.36
N THR A 45 -19.56 -14.51 -7.27
CA THR A 45 -19.90 -15.19 -6.01
C THR A 45 -21.31 -14.90 -5.49
N LEU A 46 -21.92 -13.77 -5.88
CA LEU A 46 -23.24 -13.37 -5.36
C LEU A 46 -24.34 -14.39 -5.66
N GLU A 47 -24.42 -14.89 -6.90
CA GLU A 47 -25.47 -15.81 -7.33
C GLU A 47 -25.43 -17.15 -6.58
N ARG A 48 -24.24 -17.59 -6.17
CA ARG A 48 -24.01 -18.84 -5.45
C ARG A 48 -24.01 -18.68 -3.94
N TYR A 49 -24.20 -17.46 -3.44
CA TYR A 49 -24.17 -17.20 -2.02
C TYR A 49 -25.44 -17.75 -1.34
N PRO A 50 -25.34 -18.70 -0.40
CA PRO A 50 -26.50 -19.45 0.09
C PRO A 50 -27.26 -18.68 1.18
N SER A 51 -27.91 -17.58 0.81
CA SER A 51 -28.71 -16.77 1.75
C SER A 51 -29.68 -15.82 1.05
N TYR A 52 -30.96 -15.87 1.43
CA TYR A 52 -31.96 -14.87 1.04
C TYR A 52 -31.91 -13.59 1.88
N PHE A 53 -31.09 -13.56 2.94
CA PHE A 53 -30.99 -12.41 3.85
C PHE A 53 -30.62 -11.12 3.11
N TYR A 54 -29.69 -11.19 2.16
CA TYR A 54 -29.24 -9.99 1.43
C TYR A 54 -30.26 -9.46 0.43
N HIS A 55 -31.13 -10.32 -0.10
CA HIS A 55 -32.27 -9.89 -0.91
C HIS A 55 -33.27 -9.08 -0.07
N ALA A 56 -33.58 -9.55 1.14
CA ALA A 56 -34.43 -8.82 2.08
C ALA A 56 -33.79 -7.49 2.51
N MET A 57 -32.49 -7.48 2.79
CA MET A 57 -31.74 -6.25 3.10
C MET A 57 -31.76 -5.26 1.93
N ALA A 58 -31.57 -5.73 0.69
CA ALA A 58 -31.62 -4.89 -0.50
C ALA A 58 -33.01 -4.28 -0.74
N ALA A 59 -34.09 -5.02 -0.43
CA ALA A 59 -35.44 -4.49 -0.47
C ALA A 59 -35.66 -3.40 0.60
N ALA A 60 -35.21 -3.64 1.83
CA ALA A 60 -35.34 -2.70 2.94
C ALA A 60 -34.54 -1.40 2.72
N THR A 61 -33.38 -1.49 2.05
CA THR A 61 -32.51 -0.33 1.80
C THR A 61 -33.03 0.63 0.73
N ARG A 62 -34.19 0.32 0.12
CA ARG A 62 -34.95 1.25 -0.73
C ARG A 62 -35.70 2.31 0.09
N VAL A 63 -35.98 2.03 1.36
CA VAL A 63 -36.76 2.92 2.24
C VAL A 63 -35.91 3.48 3.39
N VAL A 64 -34.89 2.75 3.85
CA VAL A 64 -34.02 3.14 4.97
C VAL A 64 -32.56 3.09 4.53
N SER A 65 -31.72 4.05 4.95
CA SER A 65 -30.29 4.01 4.61
C SER A 65 -29.60 2.79 5.22
N LEU A 66 -28.65 2.20 4.48
CA LEU A 66 -27.92 1.00 4.90
C LEU A 66 -27.31 1.11 6.31
N PRO A 67 -26.61 2.21 6.69
CA PRO A 67 -26.06 2.36 8.04
C PRO A 67 -27.15 2.35 9.13
N THR A 68 -28.27 3.02 8.87
CA THR A 68 -29.41 3.11 9.80
C THR A 68 -30.05 1.74 10.00
N LEU A 69 -30.27 1.00 8.90
CA LEU A 69 -30.85 -0.33 8.94
C LEU A 69 -29.94 -1.32 9.70
N TYR A 70 -28.64 -1.32 9.39
CA TYR A 70 -27.67 -2.19 10.06
C TYR A 70 -27.59 -1.91 11.56
N LEU A 71 -27.53 -0.64 11.98
CA LEU A 71 -27.50 -0.29 13.40
C LEU A 71 -28.81 -0.67 14.11
N GLY A 72 -29.97 -0.39 13.51
CA GLY A 72 -31.26 -0.76 14.09
C GLY A 72 -31.40 -2.26 14.30
N LEU A 73 -31.02 -3.05 13.29
CA LEU A 73 -31.03 -4.51 13.39
C LEU A 73 -29.96 -5.05 14.36
N HIS A 74 -28.82 -4.37 14.50
CA HIS A 74 -27.80 -4.70 15.49
C HIS A 74 -28.32 -4.58 16.92
N LEU A 75 -28.97 -3.46 17.22
CA LEU A 75 -29.59 -3.21 18.53
C LEU A 75 -30.70 -4.24 18.81
N ALA A 76 -31.51 -4.57 17.80
CA ALA A 76 -32.55 -5.59 17.90
C ALA A 76 -31.96 -6.99 18.16
N ALA A 77 -30.90 -7.36 17.43
CA ALA A 77 -30.24 -8.66 17.60
C ALA A 77 -29.57 -8.78 18.98
N ALA A 78 -28.85 -7.75 19.44
CA ALA A 78 -28.26 -7.71 20.78
C ALA A 78 -29.34 -7.87 21.86
N ALA A 79 -30.43 -7.09 21.79
CA ALA A 79 -31.55 -7.24 22.70
C ALA A 79 -32.19 -8.64 22.65
N GLY A 80 -32.31 -9.21 21.44
CA GLY A 80 -32.82 -10.55 21.20
C GLY A 80 -31.98 -11.65 21.86
N VAL A 81 -30.65 -11.52 21.86
CA VAL A 81 -29.75 -12.50 22.48
C VAL A 81 -29.97 -12.56 23.99
N PHE A 82 -30.05 -11.40 24.67
CA PHE A 82 -30.35 -11.36 26.11
C PHE A 82 -31.74 -11.90 26.43
N LEU A 83 -32.74 -11.57 25.62
CA LEU A 83 -34.09 -12.10 25.78
C LEU A 83 -34.11 -13.62 25.64
N ALA A 84 -33.47 -14.15 24.60
CA ALA A 84 -33.39 -15.58 24.34
C ALA A 84 -32.59 -16.31 25.43
N MET A 85 -31.48 -15.75 25.91
CA MET A 85 -30.69 -16.33 27.00
C MET A 85 -31.48 -16.42 28.31
N SER A 86 -32.20 -15.34 28.66
CA SER A 86 -33.08 -15.30 29.83
C SER A 86 -34.24 -16.32 29.70
N ALA A 87 -34.87 -16.37 28.53
CA ALA A 87 -35.93 -17.33 28.24
C ALA A 87 -35.42 -18.78 28.25
N LEU A 88 -34.20 -19.02 27.78
CA LEU A 88 -33.55 -20.33 27.80
C LEU A 88 -33.33 -20.80 29.23
N CYS A 89 -32.81 -19.94 30.11
CA CYS A 89 -32.63 -20.26 31.52
C CYS A 89 -33.97 -20.57 32.22
N ARG A 90 -35.03 -19.83 31.88
CA ARG A 90 -36.38 -20.11 32.38
C ARG A 90 -36.93 -21.44 31.85
N ALA A 91 -36.75 -21.74 30.57
CA ALA A 91 -37.23 -22.98 29.97
C ALA A 91 -36.46 -24.22 30.49
N ALA A 92 -35.14 -24.11 30.64
CA ALA A 92 -34.27 -25.21 31.05
C ALA A 92 -34.28 -25.46 32.57
N PHE A 93 -34.38 -24.41 33.38
CA PHE A 93 -34.18 -24.49 34.84
C PHE A 93 -35.30 -23.89 35.69
N GLN A 94 -36.33 -23.30 35.08
CA GLN A 94 -37.40 -22.57 35.77
C GLN A 94 -36.88 -21.43 36.67
N SER A 95 -35.66 -20.95 36.41
CA SER A 95 -34.99 -19.92 37.21
C SER A 95 -34.85 -18.64 36.43
N ARG A 96 -35.51 -17.58 36.91
CA ARG A 96 -35.34 -16.23 36.37
C ARG A 96 -33.96 -15.69 36.75
N TRP A 97 -33.53 -15.86 38.00
CA TRP A 97 -32.20 -15.43 38.46
C TRP A 97 -31.06 -16.00 37.63
N ALA A 98 -31.17 -17.25 37.17
CA ALA A 98 -30.18 -17.83 36.26
C ALA A 98 -30.08 -17.03 34.95
N GLY A 99 -31.21 -16.57 34.40
CA GLY A 99 -31.26 -15.70 33.23
C GLY A 99 -30.59 -14.35 33.45
N PHE A 100 -30.70 -13.77 34.65
CA PHE A 100 -29.99 -12.53 35.00
C PHE A 100 -28.48 -12.74 35.05
N VAL A 101 -28.01 -13.74 35.80
CA VAL A 101 -26.57 -14.06 35.90
C VAL A 101 -25.97 -14.41 34.54
N ALA A 102 -26.70 -15.20 33.74
CA ALA A 102 -26.30 -15.49 32.36
C ALA A 102 -26.19 -14.23 31.48
N SER A 103 -27.07 -13.26 31.67
CA SER A 103 -26.99 -11.97 30.97
C SER A 103 -25.72 -11.21 31.36
N LEU A 104 -25.29 -11.26 32.62
CA LEU A 104 -24.03 -10.64 33.04
C LEU A 104 -22.81 -11.27 32.37
N PHE A 105 -22.82 -12.59 32.10
CA PHE A 105 -21.74 -13.27 31.37
C PHE A 105 -21.61 -12.82 29.91
N LEU A 106 -22.72 -12.41 29.29
CA LEU A 106 -22.74 -11.95 27.91
C LEU A 106 -22.44 -10.46 27.77
N LEU A 107 -22.66 -9.67 28.82
CA LEU A 107 -22.68 -8.21 28.79
C LEU A 107 -21.42 -7.58 28.19
N ALA A 108 -20.24 -8.08 28.57
CA ALA A 108 -18.96 -7.56 28.11
C ALA A 108 -18.52 -8.09 26.72
N GLY A 109 -19.35 -8.89 26.03
CA GLY A 109 -19.15 -9.32 24.64
C GLY A 109 -17.86 -10.09 24.34
N HIS A 110 -17.16 -10.58 25.35
CA HIS A 110 -15.83 -11.17 25.22
C HIS A 110 -15.85 -12.70 25.08
N GLN A 111 -17.02 -13.32 25.18
CA GLN A 111 -17.19 -14.76 25.13
C GLN A 111 -16.99 -15.28 23.70
N ARG A 112 -16.03 -16.20 23.54
CA ARG A 112 -15.64 -16.80 22.26
C ARG A 112 -15.75 -18.31 22.30
N ALA A 113 -16.36 -18.87 21.26
CA ALA A 113 -16.39 -20.31 21.02
C ALA A 113 -15.24 -20.70 20.06
N LEU A 114 -15.22 -21.95 19.59
CA LEU A 114 -14.19 -22.43 18.67
C LEU A 114 -14.43 -21.91 17.24
N ALA A 115 -13.43 -22.03 16.37
CA ALA A 115 -13.50 -21.60 14.96
C ALA A 115 -13.71 -20.08 14.72
N GLU A 116 -13.20 -19.24 15.63
CA GLU A 116 -13.37 -17.77 15.64
C GLU A 116 -14.83 -17.30 15.82
N GLU A 117 -15.69 -18.15 16.40
CA GLU A 117 -17.06 -17.79 16.72
C GLU A 117 -17.16 -16.90 17.96
N MET A 118 -17.90 -15.80 17.85
CA MET A 118 -18.14 -14.87 18.96
C MET A 118 -19.61 -14.87 19.36
N LEU A 119 -19.87 -14.71 20.67
CA LEU A 119 -21.24 -14.55 21.19
C LEU A 119 -21.74 -13.10 21.11
N TYR A 120 -20.87 -12.18 20.70
CA TYR A 120 -21.19 -10.82 20.29
C TYR A 120 -20.32 -10.44 19.09
N SER A 121 -20.92 -9.83 18.07
CA SER A 121 -20.19 -9.34 16.89
C SER A 121 -20.24 -7.81 16.88
N PRO A 122 -19.11 -7.09 16.79
CA PRO A 122 -19.13 -5.62 16.71
C PRO A 122 -19.74 -5.10 15.41
N GLY A 123 -19.75 -5.90 14.33
CA GLY A 123 -20.49 -5.62 13.11
C GLY A 123 -21.76 -6.47 12.99
N PHE A 124 -22.84 -5.89 12.47
CA PHE A 124 -24.06 -6.62 12.14
C PHE A 124 -23.87 -7.53 10.91
N THR A 125 -23.82 -8.84 11.12
CA THR A 125 -23.74 -9.86 10.07
C THR A 125 -25.01 -10.70 10.04
N HIS A 126 -25.27 -11.44 8.95
CA HIS A 126 -26.40 -12.38 8.92
C HIS A 126 -26.31 -13.48 10.00
N THR A 127 -25.10 -13.85 10.44
CA THR A 127 -24.86 -14.79 11.54
C THR A 127 -25.38 -14.19 12.83
N TRP A 128 -25.05 -12.92 13.09
CA TRP A 128 -25.57 -12.17 14.24
C TRP A 128 -27.08 -11.93 14.17
N ALA A 129 -27.62 -11.68 12.97
CA ALA A 129 -29.06 -11.51 12.76
C ALA A 129 -29.86 -12.78 13.11
N VAL A 130 -29.35 -13.96 12.73
CA VAL A 130 -30.01 -15.24 12.96
C VAL A 130 -29.78 -15.77 14.38
N PHE A 131 -28.67 -15.43 15.02
CA PHE A 131 -28.29 -15.95 16.33
C PHE A 131 -29.39 -15.86 17.42
N PRO A 132 -30.04 -14.72 17.69
CA PRO A 132 -31.11 -14.65 18.69
C PRO A 132 -32.33 -15.52 18.33
N LEU A 133 -32.62 -15.69 17.04
CA LEU A 133 -33.71 -16.56 16.56
C LEU A 133 -33.34 -18.04 16.72
N ALA A 134 -32.08 -18.40 16.46
CA ALA A 134 -31.56 -19.75 16.71
C ALA A 134 -31.59 -20.10 18.20
N LEU A 135 -31.25 -19.14 19.08
CA LEU A 135 -31.46 -19.30 20.53
C LEU A 135 -32.96 -19.43 20.87
N GLY A 136 -33.84 -18.73 20.15
CA GLY A 136 -35.29 -18.90 20.24
C GLY A 136 -35.75 -20.33 19.91
N ALA A 137 -35.18 -20.97 18.89
CA ALA A 137 -35.45 -22.37 18.58
C ALA A 137 -34.96 -23.30 19.70
N LEU A 138 -33.81 -23.04 20.31
CA LEU A 138 -33.36 -23.75 21.53
C LEU A 138 -34.33 -23.54 22.70
N VAL A 139 -34.81 -22.31 22.94
CA VAL A 139 -35.80 -22.02 23.99
C VAL A 139 -37.07 -22.86 23.77
N LEU A 140 -37.57 -22.91 22.53
CA LEU A 140 -38.76 -23.69 22.17
C LEU A 140 -38.53 -25.20 22.37
N LEU A 141 -37.33 -25.70 22.07
CA LEU A 141 -36.94 -27.08 22.33
C LEU A 141 -37.00 -27.40 23.84
N TYR A 142 -36.36 -26.57 24.68
CA TYR A 142 -36.40 -26.74 26.14
C TYR A 142 -37.81 -26.58 26.73
N ALA A 143 -38.62 -25.69 26.16
CA ALA A 143 -40.01 -25.50 26.54
C ALA A 143 -40.95 -26.64 26.10
N GLY A 144 -40.49 -27.60 25.30
CA GLY A 144 -41.32 -28.71 24.80
C GLY A 144 -42.15 -28.39 23.56
N ARG A 145 -41.97 -27.22 22.94
CA ARG A 145 -42.71 -26.76 21.75
C ARG A 145 -41.99 -27.19 20.47
N TRP A 146 -41.82 -28.50 20.30
CA TRP A 146 -40.89 -29.08 19.31
C TRP A 146 -41.23 -28.73 17.85
N TRP A 147 -42.51 -28.73 17.46
CA TRP A 147 -42.91 -28.36 16.10
C TRP A 147 -42.47 -26.94 15.72
N LEU A 148 -42.66 -25.98 16.64
CA LEU A 148 -42.20 -24.60 16.43
C LEU A 148 -40.68 -24.51 16.42
N ALA A 149 -39.99 -25.29 17.27
CA ALA A 149 -38.53 -25.32 17.29
C ALA A 149 -37.97 -25.77 15.94
N PHE A 150 -38.44 -26.91 15.40
CA PHE A 150 -37.96 -27.47 14.13
C PHE A 150 -38.38 -26.62 12.93
N GLY A 151 -39.62 -26.09 12.92
CA GLY A 151 -40.07 -25.18 11.87
C GLY A 151 -39.25 -23.88 11.84
N LEU A 152 -38.99 -23.28 13.01
CA LEU A 152 -38.13 -22.09 13.11
C LEU A 152 -36.70 -22.40 12.66
N ALA A 153 -36.09 -23.48 13.16
CA ALA A 153 -34.73 -23.86 12.77
C ALA A 153 -34.64 -24.12 11.25
N GLY A 154 -35.63 -24.79 10.65
CA GLY A 154 -35.66 -25.02 9.20
C GLY A 154 -35.84 -23.72 8.41
N ALA A 155 -36.72 -22.82 8.86
CA ALA A 155 -36.91 -21.52 8.21
C ALA A 155 -35.63 -20.67 8.24
N LEU A 156 -34.87 -20.71 9.34
CA LEU A 156 -33.61 -19.97 9.50
C LEU A 156 -32.50 -20.44 8.54
N VAL A 157 -32.58 -21.66 7.99
CA VAL A 157 -31.64 -22.12 6.95
C VAL A 157 -31.63 -21.16 5.77
N ASN A 158 -32.79 -20.62 5.38
CA ASN A 158 -32.93 -19.68 4.27
C ASN A 158 -32.23 -18.34 4.50
N LEU A 159 -31.97 -17.98 5.76
CA LEU A 159 -31.26 -16.76 6.14
C LEU A 159 -29.77 -17.04 6.37
N HIS A 160 -29.44 -18.15 7.02
CA HIS A 160 -28.06 -18.54 7.30
C HIS A 160 -27.93 -20.07 7.44
N ALA A 161 -27.56 -20.73 6.34
CA ALA A 161 -27.55 -22.19 6.25
C ALA A 161 -26.69 -22.90 7.30
N LEU A 162 -25.49 -22.38 7.60
CA LEU A 162 -24.56 -23.02 8.55
C LEU A 162 -25.14 -23.03 9.97
N GLU A 163 -25.33 -21.86 10.57
CA GLU A 163 -25.89 -21.68 11.91
C GLU A 163 -27.15 -22.53 12.18
N ALA A 164 -28.13 -22.44 11.27
CA ALA A 164 -29.38 -23.18 11.40
C ALA A 164 -29.19 -24.68 11.15
N GLY A 165 -28.30 -25.06 10.24
CA GLY A 165 -27.94 -26.45 9.96
C GLY A 165 -27.28 -27.14 11.16
N HIS A 166 -26.33 -26.50 11.84
CA HIS A 166 -25.70 -27.04 13.05
C HIS A 166 -26.73 -27.28 14.15
N LEU A 167 -27.62 -26.30 14.38
CA LEU A 167 -28.70 -26.43 15.34
C LEU A 167 -29.69 -27.54 14.94
N GLY A 168 -30.07 -27.60 13.66
CA GLY A 168 -30.96 -28.62 13.11
C GLY A 168 -30.39 -30.03 13.25
N LEU A 169 -29.09 -30.22 13.03
CA LEU A 169 -28.41 -31.50 13.25
C LEU A 169 -28.42 -31.91 14.72
N ALA A 170 -28.14 -30.98 15.64
CA ALA A 170 -28.19 -31.25 17.08
C ALA A 170 -29.61 -31.60 17.55
N MET A 171 -30.61 -30.85 17.08
CA MET A 171 -32.02 -31.12 17.36
C MET A 171 -32.50 -32.43 16.75
N GLY A 172 -32.09 -32.73 15.53
CA GLY A 172 -32.41 -33.98 14.83
C GLY A 172 -31.82 -35.19 15.55
N PHE A 173 -30.57 -35.11 15.99
CA PHE A 173 -29.96 -36.16 16.81
C PHE A 173 -30.73 -36.38 18.12
N TRP A 174 -31.13 -35.30 18.80
CA TRP A 174 -32.01 -35.41 19.96
C TRP A 174 -33.34 -36.10 19.62
N ALA A 175 -34.03 -35.73 18.53
CA ALA A 175 -35.30 -36.31 18.13
C ALA A 175 -35.18 -37.81 17.80
N VAL A 176 -34.08 -38.22 17.16
CA VAL A 176 -33.76 -39.63 16.92
C VAL A 176 -33.52 -40.34 18.24
N CYS A 177 -32.61 -39.88 19.09
CA CYS A 177 -32.32 -40.55 20.37
C CYS A 177 -33.49 -40.56 21.36
N SER A 178 -34.47 -39.66 21.18
CA SER A 178 -35.70 -39.60 21.98
C SER A 178 -36.92 -40.19 21.26
N PHE A 179 -36.78 -40.89 20.11
CA PHE A 179 -37.93 -41.43 19.36
C PHE A 179 -38.80 -42.37 20.21
N ARG A 180 -38.22 -43.09 21.18
CA ARG A 180 -38.98 -43.95 22.10
C ARG A 180 -39.83 -43.16 23.09
N GLU A 181 -39.40 -41.96 23.46
CA GLU A 181 -40.11 -41.07 24.38
C GLU A 181 -41.20 -40.26 23.66
N ILE A 182 -40.92 -39.81 22.43
CA ILE A 182 -41.80 -38.88 21.70
C ILE A 182 -42.62 -39.54 20.59
N GLY A 183 -42.33 -40.80 20.26
CA GLY A 183 -42.91 -41.57 19.15
C GLY A 183 -42.20 -41.35 17.81
N TRP A 184 -41.91 -42.44 17.08
CA TRP A 184 -41.17 -42.38 15.81
C TRP A 184 -41.86 -41.54 14.73
N LYS A 185 -43.20 -41.58 14.64
CA LYS A 185 -43.99 -40.74 13.71
C LYS A 185 -43.77 -39.25 13.98
N LYS A 186 -43.73 -38.87 15.26
CA LYS A 186 -43.48 -37.50 15.67
C LYS A 186 -42.04 -37.10 15.38
N ALA A 187 -41.06 -37.96 15.69
CA ALA A 187 -39.67 -37.71 15.36
C ALA A 187 -39.46 -37.50 13.85
N LEU A 188 -40.04 -38.37 13.01
CA LEU A 188 -40.02 -38.23 11.55
C LEU A 188 -40.70 -36.94 11.10
N GLY A 189 -41.89 -36.63 11.63
CA GLY A 189 -42.60 -35.40 11.29
C GLY A 189 -41.82 -34.13 11.63
N LEU A 190 -41.09 -34.10 12.75
CA LEU A 190 -40.21 -32.97 13.10
C LEU A 190 -39.07 -32.80 12.10
N LEU A 191 -38.42 -33.91 11.70
CA LEU A 191 -37.36 -33.90 10.69
C LEU A 191 -37.88 -33.45 9.32
N LEU A 192 -39.06 -33.95 8.90
CA LEU A 192 -39.71 -33.55 7.65
C LEU A 192 -40.11 -32.08 7.66
N LEU A 193 -40.63 -31.56 8.78
CA LEU A 193 -40.95 -30.14 8.89
C LEU A 193 -39.70 -29.26 8.76
N PHE A 194 -38.62 -29.61 9.45
CA PHE A 194 -37.36 -28.89 9.31
C PHE A 194 -36.86 -28.91 7.86
N GLY A 195 -36.85 -30.09 7.22
CA GLY A 195 -36.46 -30.25 5.82
C GLY A 195 -37.34 -29.44 4.86
N ALA A 196 -38.67 -29.46 5.04
CA ALA A 196 -39.61 -28.71 4.23
C ALA A 196 -39.40 -27.19 4.34
N CYS A 197 -39.15 -26.68 5.55
CA CYS A 197 -38.85 -25.26 5.75
C CYS A 197 -37.45 -24.87 5.22
N ALA A 198 -36.49 -25.79 5.20
CA ALA A 198 -35.13 -25.57 4.68
C ALA A 198 -35.01 -25.74 3.15
N ALA A 199 -35.99 -26.43 2.53
CA ALA A 199 -36.00 -26.78 1.12
C ALA A 199 -35.77 -25.61 0.14
N PRO A 200 -36.34 -24.40 0.34
CA PRO A 200 -36.19 -23.30 -0.63
C PRO A 200 -34.74 -22.92 -0.90
N LEU A 201 -33.86 -22.99 0.11
CA LEU A 201 -32.43 -22.76 -0.08
C LEU A 201 -31.65 -24.02 -0.46
N TRP A 202 -31.96 -25.17 0.16
CA TRP A 202 -31.19 -26.39 -0.03
C TRP A 202 -31.36 -27.02 -1.42
N ILE A 203 -32.57 -26.97 -1.99
CA ILE A 203 -32.82 -27.56 -3.32
C ILE A 203 -31.93 -26.89 -4.39
N PRO A 204 -31.91 -25.54 -4.53
CA PRO A 204 -31.00 -24.88 -5.47
C PRO A 204 -29.52 -25.13 -5.15
N MET A 205 -29.15 -25.15 -3.86
CA MET A 205 -27.77 -25.35 -3.43
C MET A 205 -27.24 -26.75 -3.77
N LEU A 206 -28.10 -27.77 -3.78
CA LEU A 206 -27.75 -29.15 -4.13
C LEU A 206 -27.83 -29.44 -5.63
N ALA A 207 -28.60 -28.66 -6.39
CA ALA A 207 -28.78 -28.85 -7.83
C ALA A 207 -27.51 -28.57 -8.66
N HIS A 208 -26.60 -27.73 -8.16
CA HIS A 208 -25.38 -27.32 -8.87
C HIS A 208 -24.12 -27.47 -8.00
N PRO A 209 -23.64 -28.71 -7.75
CA PRO A 209 -22.47 -28.93 -6.91
C PRO A 209 -21.20 -28.39 -7.59
N PRO A 210 -20.49 -27.43 -6.98
CA PRO A 210 -19.23 -26.94 -7.52
C PRO A 210 -18.16 -28.04 -7.48
N ARG A 211 -17.19 -28.01 -8.40
CA ARG A 211 -16.02 -28.89 -8.38
C ARG A 211 -14.91 -28.24 -7.55
N PHE A 212 -14.39 -28.97 -6.58
CA PHE A 212 -13.34 -28.50 -5.67
C PHE A 212 -12.12 -29.40 -5.82
N ASP A 213 -10.98 -28.83 -6.12
CA ASP A 213 -9.73 -29.53 -6.43
C ASP A 213 -8.68 -29.35 -5.32
N ALA A 214 -7.47 -29.88 -5.56
CA ALA A 214 -6.36 -29.78 -4.62
C ALA A 214 -5.85 -28.34 -4.42
N GLU A 215 -5.90 -27.50 -5.46
CA GLU A 215 -5.50 -26.09 -5.37
C GLU A 215 -6.45 -25.31 -4.46
N TRP A 216 -7.77 -25.50 -4.63
CA TRP A 216 -8.78 -24.96 -3.75
C TRP A 216 -8.52 -25.33 -2.29
N LEU A 217 -8.19 -26.59 -2.01
CA LEU A 217 -7.89 -27.04 -0.65
C LEU A 217 -6.68 -26.30 -0.06
N GLY A 218 -5.63 -26.08 -0.86
CA GLY A 218 -4.47 -25.28 -0.48
C GLY A 218 -4.85 -23.85 -0.08
N TRP A 219 -5.60 -23.15 -0.93
CA TRP A 219 -6.06 -21.79 -0.63
C TRP A 219 -7.01 -21.75 0.57
N MET A 220 -7.85 -22.76 0.77
CA MET A 220 -8.71 -22.85 1.94
C MET A 220 -7.93 -22.97 3.24
N LYS A 221 -6.87 -23.79 3.28
CA LYS A 221 -5.97 -23.89 4.44
C LYS A 221 -5.27 -22.56 4.71
N LEU A 222 -4.76 -21.92 3.65
CA LEU A 222 -4.07 -20.64 3.73
C LEU A 222 -4.98 -19.50 4.24
N ARG A 223 -6.18 -19.38 3.67
CA ARG A 223 -7.07 -18.24 3.90
C ARG A 223 -8.05 -18.47 5.05
N SER A 224 -8.59 -19.67 5.17
CA SER A 224 -9.69 -20.00 6.08
C SER A 224 -9.31 -21.08 7.11
N GLY A 225 -8.01 -21.26 7.35
CA GLY A 225 -7.42 -22.12 8.38
C GLY A 225 -8.14 -22.02 9.74
N ALA A 226 -8.34 -20.79 10.20
CA ALA A 226 -8.93 -20.50 11.51
C ALA A 226 -10.42 -20.89 11.66
N HIS A 227 -11.12 -21.21 10.56
CA HIS A 227 -12.54 -21.58 10.60
C HIS A 227 -12.81 -23.07 10.38
N SER A 228 -11.98 -23.75 9.59
CA SER A 228 -12.23 -25.14 9.15
C SER A 228 -11.22 -26.17 9.63
N PHE A 229 -9.99 -25.75 9.98
CA PHE A 229 -8.87 -26.67 10.20
C PHE A 229 -8.41 -26.59 11.66
N PRO A 230 -8.98 -27.42 12.57
CA PRO A 230 -8.75 -27.33 14.01
C PRO A 230 -7.28 -27.48 14.43
N LEU A 231 -6.44 -28.19 13.69
CA LEU A 231 -5.02 -28.34 14.02
C LEU A 231 -4.24 -27.03 13.87
N ALA A 232 -4.77 -26.07 13.10
CA ALA A 232 -4.14 -24.75 12.94
C ALA A 232 -4.40 -23.80 14.13
N TRP A 233 -5.26 -24.16 15.08
CA TRP A 233 -5.70 -23.26 16.16
C TRP A 233 -4.82 -23.33 17.42
N TRP A 234 -3.97 -24.36 17.53
CA TRP A 234 -3.03 -24.49 18.64
C TRP A 234 -1.76 -23.68 18.38
N ARG A 235 -1.87 -22.35 18.50
CA ARG A 235 -0.78 -21.40 18.21
C ARG A 235 -0.66 -20.31 19.28
N ALA A 236 0.55 -19.75 19.40
CA ALA A 236 0.87 -18.73 20.40
C ALA A 236 -0.17 -17.59 20.41
N GLY A 237 -0.66 -17.26 21.60
CA GLY A 237 -1.64 -16.18 21.81
C GLY A 237 -3.11 -16.56 21.56
N GLN A 238 -3.44 -17.78 21.12
CA GLN A 238 -4.83 -18.23 21.00
C GLN A 238 -5.31 -18.95 22.27
N ALA A 239 -6.27 -18.33 22.96
CA ALA A 239 -6.79 -18.83 24.24
C ALA A 239 -8.15 -19.55 24.12
N ASP A 240 -8.73 -19.65 22.93
CA ASP A 240 -10.13 -20.08 22.75
C ASP A 240 -10.33 -21.56 23.12
N ILE A 241 -9.42 -22.46 22.73
CA ILE A 241 -9.48 -23.89 23.09
C ILE A 241 -9.46 -24.10 24.62
N PRO A 242 -8.42 -23.67 25.36
CA PRO A 242 -8.37 -23.93 26.81
C PRO A 242 -9.55 -23.28 27.54
N ARG A 243 -9.97 -22.06 27.15
CA ARG A 243 -11.14 -21.41 27.75
C ARG A 243 -12.42 -22.20 27.50
N PHE A 244 -12.66 -22.64 26.27
CA PHE A 244 -13.85 -23.41 25.92
C PHE A 244 -13.97 -24.69 26.77
N PHE A 245 -12.88 -25.45 26.93
CA PHE A 245 -12.86 -26.64 27.79
C PHE A 245 -13.14 -26.31 29.26
N VAL A 246 -12.57 -25.21 29.78
CA VAL A 246 -12.82 -24.78 31.17
C VAL A 246 -14.28 -24.41 31.39
N VAL A 247 -14.91 -23.67 30.47
CA VAL A 247 -16.34 -23.29 30.61
C VAL A 247 -17.25 -24.52 30.54
N LEU A 248 -16.98 -25.46 29.64
CA LEU A 248 -17.71 -26.74 29.60
C LEU A 248 -17.53 -27.54 30.90
N ALA A 249 -16.32 -27.58 31.46
CA ALA A 249 -16.04 -28.30 32.70
C ALA A 249 -16.70 -27.63 33.91
N LEU A 250 -16.76 -26.30 33.94
CA LEU A 250 -17.53 -25.55 34.93
C LEU A 250 -19.02 -25.91 34.84
N ALA A 251 -19.59 -25.93 33.63
CA ALA A 251 -20.98 -26.33 33.42
C ALA A 251 -21.26 -27.78 33.87
N GLY A 252 -20.35 -28.70 33.57
CA GLY A 252 -20.41 -30.09 34.05
C GLY A 252 -20.35 -30.18 35.57
N THR A 253 -19.48 -29.38 36.19
CA THR A 253 -19.33 -29.30 37.65
C THR A 253 -20.57 -28.72 38.30
N THR A 254 -21.15 -27.64 37.77
CA THR A 254 -22.38 -27.04 38.34
C THR A 254 -23.60 -27.92 38.13
N ALA A 255 -23.69 -28.68 37.04
CA ALA A 255 -24.79 -29.63 36.79
C ALA A 255 -24.95 -30.67 37.91
N SER A 256 -23.89 -30.98 38.67
CA SER A 256 -23.95 -31.88 39.83
C SER A 256 -24.75 -31.33 41.02
N LEU A 257 -25.19 -30.06 41.00
CA LEU A 257 -26.09 -29.48 42.00
C LEU A 257 -27.56 -29.93 41.86
N GLY A 258 -27.84 -30.95 41.02
CA GLY A 258 -29.17 -31.55 40.88
C GLY A 258 -30.04 -30.89 39.82
N VAL A 259 -29.52 -30.76 38.60
CA VAL A 259 -30.31 -30.35 37.43
C VAL A 259 -31.38 -31.41 37.11
N SER A 260 -32.54 -31.00 36.57
CA SER A 260 -33.62 -31.94 36.25
C SER A 260 -33.14 -33.03 35.26
N PRO A 261 -33.60 -34.29 35.38
CA PRO A 261 -33.20 -35.38 34.49
C PRO A 261 -33.50 -35.09 33.01
N ARG A 262 -34.64 -34.46 32.72
CA ARG A 262 -35.03 -34.03 31.38
C ARG A 262 -34.04 -33.04 30.79
N THR A 263 -33.72 -31.97 31.52
CA THR A 263 -32.77 -30.95 31.07
C THR A 263 -31.38 -31.56 30.91
N ARG A 264 -30.95 -32.42 31.85
CA ARG A 264 -29.66 -33.14 31.76
C ARG A 264 -29.57 -33.99 30.51
N ARG A 265 -30.55 -34.87 30.27
CA ARG A 265 -30.57 -35.78 29.12
C ARG A 265 -30.54 -35.01 27.81
N MET A 266 -31.40 -34.00 27.67
CA MET A 266 -31.46 -33.19 26.45
C MET A 266 -30.14 -32.47 26.18
N THR A 267 -29.56 -31.81 27.18
CA THR A 267 -28.25 -31.14 27.02
C THR A 267 -27.15 -32.13 26.67
N LEU A 268 -27.11 -33.32 27.28
CA LEU A 268 -26.12 -34.35 26.96
C LEU A 268 -26.26 -34.85 25.52
N LEU A 269 -27.48 -34.99 25.00
CA LEU A 269 -27.71 -35.36 23.59
C LEU A 269 -27.25 -34.26 22.63
N LEU A 270 -27.51 -32.98 22.94
CA LEU A 270 -27.00 -31.85 22.15
C LEU A 270 -25.47 -31.77 22.18
N LEU A 271 -24.87 -32.04 23.34
CA LEU A 271 -23.41 -32.12 23.50
C LEU A 271 -22.82 -33.30 22.73
N ALA A 272 -23.46 -34.47 22.77
CA ALA A 272 -23.04 -35.64 22.00
C ALA A 272 -23.12 -35.38 20.50
N ALA A 273 -24.19 -34.72 20.02
CA ALA A 273 -24.31 -34.34 18.61
C ALA A 273 -23.15 -33.43 18.18
N CYS A 274 -22.82 -32.41 18.98
CA CYS A 274 -21.70 -31.52 18.68
C CYS A 274 -20.34 -32.24 18.77
N ALA A 275 -20.16 -33.18 19.71
CA ALA A 275 -18.94 -33.99 19.80
C ALA A 275 -18.75 -34.87 18.55
N ILE A 276 -19.83 -35.48 18.03
CA ILE A 276 -19.81 -36.21 16.76
C ILE A 276 -19.40 -35.29 15.62
N LEU A 277 -19.95 -34.08 15.56
CA LEU A 277 -19.57 -33.07 14.57
C LEU A 277 -18.10 -32.64 14.70
N PHE A 278 -17.54 -32.55 15.91
CA PHE A 278 -16.12 -32.21 16.10
C PHE A 278 -15.20 -33.35 15.66
N VAL A 279 -15.54 -34.61 15.97
CA VAL A 279 -14.80 -35.78 15.48
C VAL A 279 -14.85 -35.83 13.96
N ALA A 280 -16.04 -35.68 13.37
CA ALA A 280 -16.20 -35.58 11.92
C ALA A 280 -15.41 -34.40 11.33
N GLY A 281 -15.39 -33.26 12.02
CA GLY A 281 -14.60 -32.09 11.65
C GLY A 281 -13.12 -32.40 11.59
N ILE A 282 -12.54 -33.04 12.61
CA ILE A 282 -11.13 -33.42 12.61
C ILE A 282 -10.85 -34.43 11.50
N VAL A 283 -11.61 -35.53 11.45
CA VAL A 283 -11.39 -36.61 10.47
C VAL A 283 -11.51 -36.10 9.05
N PHE A 284 -12.58 -35.37 8.72
CA PHE A 284 -12.90 -35.00 7.35
C PHE A 284 -12.40 -33.61 6.92
N THR A 285 -11.64 -32.90 7.75
CA THR A 285 -10.94 -31.68 7.31
C THR A 285 -9.43 -31.82 7.36
N GLU A 286 -8.90 -32.63 8.29
CA GLU A 286 -7.46 -32.79 8.49
C GLU A 286 -6.90 -34.05 7.80
N PHE A 287 -7.55 -35.21 8.02
CA PHE A 287 -7.00 -36.51 7.60
C PHE A 287 -7.59 -37.03 6.28
N TYR A 288 -8.90 -36.85 6.08
CA TYR A 288 -9.61 -37.24 4.86
C TYR A 288 -10.45 -36.06 4.35
N PRO A 289 -9.82 -35.01 3.77
CA PRO A 289 -10.48 -33.76 3.44
C PRO A 289 -11.70 -33.95 2.51
N LEU A 290 -12.90 -33.87 3.06
CA LEU A 290 -14.15 -33.84 2.32
C LEU A 290 -14.62 -32.39 2.16
N THR A 291 -14.89 -31.99 0.93
CA THR A 291 -15.37 -30.64 0.61
C THR A 291 -16.60 -30.25 1.44
N VAL A 292 -17.58 -31.16 1.56
CA VAL A 292 -18.81 -30.89 2.31
C VAL A 292 -18.50 -30.62 3.79
N ALA A 293 -17.57 -31.36 4.39
CA ALA A 293 -17.17 -31.16 5.79
C ALA A 293 -16.44 -29.82 6.00
N ILE A 294 -15.52 -29.47 5.10
CA ILE A 294 -14.81 -28.18 5.14
C ILE A 294 -15.82 -27.03 5.03
N ARG A 295 -16.76 -27.09 4.07
CA ARG A 295 -17.79 -26.05 3.90
C ARG A 295 -18.75 -25.98 5.07
N ALA A 296 -19.07 -27.13 5.69
CA ALA A 296 -19.97 -27.22 6.83
C ALA A 296 -19.38 -26.66 8.14
N GLN A 297 -18.06 -26.46 8.24
CA GLN A 297 -17.41 -25.78 9.38
C GLN A 297 -17.91 -26.28 10.74
N PHE A 298 -17.88 -27.60 10.95
CA PHE A 298 -18.58 -28.28 12.05
C PHE A 298 -18.30 -27.74 13.45
N PHE A 299 -17.11 -27.18 13.69
CA PHE A 299 -16.75 -26.57 14.97
C PHE A 299 -17.51 -25.29 15.32
N ARG A 300 -18.17 -24.63 14.35
CA ARG A 300 -19.05 -23.49 14.64
C ARG A 300 -20.25 -23.88 15.51
N ALA A 301 -20.64 -25.16 15.54
CA ALA A 301 -21.64 -25.69 16.47
C ALA A 301 -21.26 -25.47 17.96
N SER A 302 -19.96 -25.26 18.25
CA SER A 302 -19.46 -24.94 19.60
C SER A 302 -20.13 -23.70 20.21
N ARG A 303 -20.62 -22.77 19.40
CA ARG A 303 -21.34 -21.57 19.87
C ARG A 303 -22.56 -21.92 20.71
N PHE A 304 -23.36 -22.90 20.28
CA PHE A 304 -24.53 -23.37 21.03
C PHE A 304 -24.14 -24.08 22.32
N LEU A 305 -23.06 -24.86 22.30
CA LEU A 305 -22.54 -25.49 23.51
C LEU A 305 -22.07 -24.47 24.54
N LEU A 306 -21.39 -23.40 24.09
CA LEU A 306 -20.94 -22.35 24.98
C LEU A 306 -22.13 -21.62 25.62
N VAL A 307 -23.18 -21.32 24.83
CA VAL A 307 -24.42 -20.73 25.38
C VAL A 307 -25.06 -21.63 26.43
N LEU A 308 -25.20 -22.93 26.14
CA LEU A 308 -25.73 -23.88 27.12
C LEU A 308 -24.84 -23.96 28.36
N ALA A 309 -23.52 -24.00 28.21
CA ALA A 309 -22.59 -24.06 29.32
C ALA A 309 -22.69 -22.82 30.22
N LEU A 310 -22.75 -21.62 29.63
CA LEU A 310 -22.96 -20.37 30.38
C LEU A 310 -24.30 -20.38 31.13
N ALA A 311 -25.37 -20.92 30.54
CA ALA A 311 -26.67 -21.06 31.19
C ALA A 311 -26.60 -22.04 32.40
N PHE A 312 -25.88 -23.16 32.26
CA PHE A 312 -25.65 -24.12 33.35
C PHE A 312 -24.79 -23.55 34.47
N VAL A 313 -23.74 -22.79 34.14
CA VAL A 313 -22.91 -22.11 35.14
C VAL A 313 -23.75 -21.07 35.88
N ALA A 314 -24.52 -20.25 35.17
CA ALA A 314 -25.38 -19.24 35.78
C ALA A 314 -26.44 -19.83 36.72
N TRP A 315 -27.09 -20.92 36.32
CA TRP A 315 -28.00 -21.66 37.19
C TRP A 315 -27.29 -22.23 38.42
N GLY A 316 -26.11 -22.81 38.22
CA GLY A 316 -25.26 -23.32 39.29
C GLY A 316 -24.88 -22.25 40.31
N THR A 317 -24.50 -21.06 39.84
CA THR A 317 -24.17 -19.91 40.68
C THR A 317 -25.35 -19.51 41.55
N VAL A 318 -26.53 -19.36 40.96
CA VAL A 318 -27.75 -19.03 41.71
C VAL A 318 -28.08 -20.09 42.75
N ARG A 319 -27.93 -21.37 42.40
CA ARG A 319 -28.21 -22.48 43.32
C ARG A 319 -27.20 -22.52 44.46
N ALA A 320 -25.91 -22.27 44.20
CA ALA A 320 -24.88 -22.17 45.22
C ALA A 320 -25.13 -21.00 46.19
N TRP A 321 -25.54 -19.83 45.68
CA TRP A 321 -25.93 -18.71 46.53
C TRP A 321 -27.17 -19.01 47.38
N ALA A 322 -28.16 -19.71 46.82
CA ALA A 322 -29.35 -20.12 47.56
C ALA A 322 -29.02 -21.08 48.73
N LEU A 323 -27.95 -21.88 48.63
CA LEU A 323 -27.50 -22.74 49.73
C LEU A 323 -27.11 -21.94 50.98
N LEU A 324 -26.58 -20.71 50.84
CA LEU A 324 -26.25 -19.86 51.99
C LEU A 324 -27.47 -19.55 52.86
N LEU A 325 -28.64 -19.44 52.22
CA LEU A 325 -29.90 -19.08 52.89
C LEU A 325 -30.69 -20.31 53.36
N SER A 326 -30.23 -21.52 53.04
CA SER A 326 -30.94 -22.76 53.40
C SER A 326 -30.83 -23.05 54.90
N ARG A 327 -31.91 -22.92 55.68
CA ARG A 327 -31.86 -23.11 57.14
C ARG A 327 -31.91 -24.58 57.61
N GLY A 328 -31.98 -25.55 56.69
CA GLY A 328 -32.05 -26.99 57.00
C GLY A 328 -31.29 -27.89 56.01
N SER A 329 -30.19 -27.42 55.43
CA SER A 329 -29.37 -28.25 54.52
C SER A 329 -28.48 -29.21 55.31
N GLU A 330 -28.35 -30.44 54.81
CA GLU A 330 -27.39 -31.45 55.29
C GLU A 330 -25.91 -31.03 55.09
N ILE A 331 -25.66 -29.98 54.30
CA ILE A 331 -24.31 -29.45 54.06
C ILE A 331 -23.95 -28.44 55.16
N ALA A 332 -22.83 -28.68 55.85
CA ALA A 332 -22.29 -27.79 56.89
C ALA A 332 -22.13 -26.34 56.41
N ALA A 333 -22.35 -25.37 57.29
CA ALA A 333 -22.38 -23.94 56.95
C ALA A 333 -21.13 -23.44 56.23
N TRP A 334 -19.93 -23.82 56.69
CA TRP A 334 -18.67 -23.43 56.05
C TRP A 334 -18.52 -24.02 54.64
N ARG A 335 -19.00 -25.25 54.40
CA ARG A 335 -18.98 -25.88 53.07
C ARG A 335 -19.93 -25.19 52.10
N ARG A 336 -21.09 -24.71 52.59
CA ARG A 336 -22.00 -23.85 51.80
C ARG A 336 -21.36 -22.49 51.47
N GLY A 337 -20.58 -21.95 52.41
CA GLY A 337 -19.72 -20.80 52.18
C GLY A 337 -18.75 -21.01 51.02
N LEU A 338 -18.05 -22.17 51.00
CA LEU A 338 -17.13 -22.53 49.92
C LEU A 338 -17.85 -22.73 48.57
N GLU A 339 -19.05 -23.31 48.56
CA GLU A 339 -19.88 -23.42 47.34
C GLU A 339 -20.20 -22.05 46.77
N ALA A 340 -20.68 -21.14 47.60
CA ALA A 340 -20.99 -19.77 47.17
C ALA A 340 -19.73 -19.01 46.72
N ALA A 341 -18.61 -19.14 47.44
CA ALA A 341 -17.36 -18.47 47.10
C ALA A 341 -16.79 -18.96 45.76
N SER A 342 -16.70 -20.28 45.55
CA SER A 342 -16.22 -20.86 44.29
C SER A 342 -17.14 -20.53 43.11
N ALA A 343 -18.46 -20.53 43.32
CA ALA A 343 -19.42 -20.13 42.32
C ALA A 343 -19.36 -18.64 41.97
N THR A 344 -19.12 -17.77 42.96
CA THR A 344 -18.87 -16.34 42.73
C THR A 344 -17.58 -16.12 41.94
N LEU A 345 -16.50 -16.83 42.27
CA LEU A 345 -15.24 -16.75 41.53
C LEU A 345 -15.44 -17.15 40.04
N ALA A 346 -16.18 -18.23 39.78
CA ALA A 346 -16.53 -18.63 38.42
C ALA A 346 -17.39 -17.58 37.71
N ALA A 347 -18.40 -17.02 38.39
CA ALA A 347 -19.26 -16.01 37.82
C ALA A 347 -18.50 -14.71 37.48
N VAL A 348 -17.63 -14.24 38.37
CA VAL A 348 -16.77 -13.06 38.14
C VAL A 348 -15.81 -13.30 36.97
N SER A 349 -15.18 -14.48 36.93
CA SER A 349 -14.24 -14.85 35.85
C SER A 349 -14.89 -14.95 34.47
N LEU A 350 -16.20 -15.21 34.41
CA LEU A 350 -16.99 -15.22 33.17
C LEU A 350 -17.63 -13.87 32.84
N ALA A 351 -17.97 -13.05 33.83
CA ALA A 351 -18.60 -11.76 33.60
C ALA A 351 -17.61 -10.66 33.22
N LEU A 352 -16.40 -10.67 33.81
CA LEU A 352 -15.43 -9.59 33.68
C LEU A 352 -14.26 -9.99 32.78
N PRO A 353 -13.97 -9.23 31.70
CA PRO A 353 -12.86 -9.53 30.79
C PRO A 353 -11.50 -9.67 31.50
N ALA A 354 -11.23 -8.78 32.47
CA ALA A 354 -10.00 -8.78 33.25
C ALA A 354 -9.77 -10.09 34.03
N TRP A 355 -10.85 -10.77 34.41
CA TRP A 355 -10.80 -11.99 35.23
C TRP A 355 -10.80 -13.28 34.41
N GLN A 356 -10.81 -13.22 33.08
CA GLN A 356 -10.79 -14.44 32.24
C GLN A 356 -9.56 -15.33 32.48
N THR A 357 -8.42 -14.75 32.85
CA THR A 357 -7.20 -15.51 33.17
C THR A 357 -7.34 -16.31 34.45
N ALA A 358 -8.29 -15.98 35.33
CA ALA A 358 -8.58 -16.72 36.56
C ALA A 358 -9.49 -17.95 36.37
N LEU A 359 -10.00 -18.18 35.16
CA LEU A 359 -10.89 -19.32 34.86
C LEU A 359 -10.33 -20.70 35.28
N PRO A 360 -9.03 -21.03 35.10
CA PRO A 360 -8.48 -22.30 35.58
C PRO A 360 -8.59 -22.45 37.11
N PHE A 361 -8.37 -21.38 37.87
CA PHE A 361 -8.53 -21.38 39.33
C PHE A 361 -9.99 -21.50 39.74
N ALA A 362 -10.89 -20.83 39.02
CA ALA A 362 -12.33 -20.97 39.24
C ALA A 362 -12.79 -22.42 39.05
N LEU A 363 -12.30 -23.11 38.02
CA LEU A 363 -12.60 -24.52 37.79
C LEU A 363 -12.02 -25.42 38.88
N ALA A 364 -10.74 -25.24 39.23
CA ALA A 364 -10.10 -26.02 40.29
C ALA A 364 -10.84 -25.87 41.63
N ALA A 365 -11.22 -24.64 42.00
CA ALA A 365 -11.99 -24.36 43.20
C ALA A 365 -13.38 -25.03 43.14
N ALA A 366 -14.13 -24.84 42.05
CA ALA A 366 -15.47 -25.40 41.90
C ALA A 366 -15.46 -26.94 41.92
N ALA A 367 -14.49 -27.58 41.26
CA ALA A 367 -14.34 -29.03 41.23
C ALA A 367 -13.89 -29.58 42.60
N GLY A 368 -12.95 -28.91 43.27
CA GLY A 368 -12.49 -29.30 44.61
C GLY A 368 -13.60 -29.23 45.65
N VAL A 369 -14.40 -28.16 45.63
CA VAL A 369 -15.59 -28.03 46.50
C VAL A 369 -16.64 -29.08 46.16
N ALA A 370 -16.87 -29.38 44.88
CA ALA A 370 -17.80 -30.43 44.46
C ALA A 370 -17.38 -31.83 44.94
N LEU A 371 -16.07 -32.12 44.94
CA LEU A 371 -15.51 -33.37 45.47
C LEU A 371 -15.65 -33.44 47.00
N LEU A 372 -15.34 -32.34 47.69
CA LEU A 372 -15.49 -32.23 49.15
C LEU A 372 -16.95 -32.50 49.58
N ASN A 373 -17.91 -32.05 48.78
CA ASN A 373 -19.34 -32.26 49.01
C ASN A 373 -19.87 -33.57 48.39
N ARG A 374 -19.00 -34.46 47.89
CA ARG A 374 -19.34 -35.78 47.31
C ARG A 374 -20.42 -35.72 46.22
N ARG A 375 -20.54 -34.59 45.51
CA ARG A 375 -21.54 -34.41 44.45
C ARG A 375 -20.98 -34.67 43.05
N LEU A 376 -19.66 -34.67 42.89
CA LEU A 376 -19.03 -34.82 41.58
C LEU A 376 -18.96 -36.29 41.17
N HIS A 377 -19.53 -36.64 40.02
CA HIS A 377 -19.39 -37.97 39.42
C HIS A 377 -17.99 -38.15 38.81
N TRP A 378 -17.50 -39.39 38.71
CA TRP A 378 -16.14 -39.67 38.20
C TRP A 378 -15.89 -39.08 36.81
N SER A 379 -16.90 -39.13 35.92
CA SER A 379 -16.78 -38.58 34.56
C SER A 379 -16.68 -37.05 34.55
N GLN A 380 -17.35 -36.37 35.49
CA GLN A 380 -17.25 -34.91 35.65
C GLN A 380 -15.89 -34.52 36.23
N ALA A 381 -15.38 -35.28 37.20
CA ALA A 381 -14.05 -35.10 37.76
C ALA A 381 -12.95 -35.30 36.71
N ALA A 382 -13.05 -36.38 35.93
CA ALA A 382 -12.13 -36.66 34.82
C ALA A 382 -12.13 -35.53 33.79
N PHE A 383 -13.31 -35.04 33.39
CA PHE A 383 -13.40 -33.95 32.42
C PHE A 383 -12.85 -32.62 32.96
N ALA A 384 -13.08 -32.30 34.24
CA ALA A 384 -12.46 -31.13 34.88
C ALA A 384 -10.93 -31.26 34.93
N GLY A 385 -10.41 -32.45 35.25
CA GLY A 385 -8.97 -32.74 35.20
C GLY A 385 -8.40 -32.56 33.79
N ILE A 386 -9.05 -33.09 32.76
CA ILE A 386 -8.65 -32.91 31.35
C ILE A 386 -8.63 -31.42 30.97
N ALA A 387 -9.65 -30.65 31.34
CA ALA A 387 -9.69 -29.21 31.04
C ALA A 387 -8.52 -28.45 31.70
N LEU A 388 -8.16 -28.79 32.95
CA LEU A 388 -7.00 -28.22 33.63
C LEU A 388 -5.67 -28.65 32.99
N LEU A 389 -5.57 -29.90 32.53
CA LEU A 389 -4.41 -30.39 31.77
C LEU A 389 -4.26 -29.66 30.43
N VAL A 390 -5.36 -29.40 29.71
CA VAL A 390 -5.36 -28.59 28.49
C VAL A 390 -4.86 -27.17 28.79
N CYS A 391 -5.27 -26.55 29.90
CA CYS A 391 -4.74 -25.25 30.32
C CYS A 391 -3.23 -25.30 30.62
N ALA A 392 -2.76 -26.33 31.34
CA ALA A 392 -1.33 -26.49 31.65
C ALA A 392 -0.49 -26.69 30.39
N MET A 393 -0.98 -27.51 29.45
CA MET A 393 -0.35 -27.72 28.15
C MET A 393 -0.35 -26.43 27.32
N ALA A 394 -1.46 -25.69 27.31
CA ALA A 394 -1.57 -24.43 26.59
C ALA A 394 -0.62 -23.36 27.15
N TRP A 395 -0.46 -23.31 28.47
CA TRP A 395 0.48 -22.42 29.14
C TRP A 395 1.92 -22.71 28.70
N ARG A 396 2.29 -23.99 28.63
CA ARG A 396 3.63 -24.42 28.22
C ARG A 396 3.94 -24.26 26.73
N THR A 397 2.94 -24.43 25.86
CA THR A 397 3.18 -24.58 24.41
C THR A 397 2.73 -23.38 23.56
N ILE A 398 1.69 -22.65 23.98
CA ILE A 398 1.12 -21.53 23.23
C ILE A 398 1.00 -20.23 24.04
N GLY A 399 1.67 -20.17 25.20
CA GLY A 399 1.72 -18.96 26.04
C GLY A 399 0.37 -18.58 26.64
N PHE A 400 -0.51 -19.54 26.91
CA PHE A 400 -1.77 -19.27 27.63
C PHE A 400 -1.47 -18.71 29.03
N VAL A 401 -2.13 -17.61 29.40
CA VAL A 401 -1.82 -16.89 30.64
C VAL A 401 -2.51 -17.54 31.83
N ILE A 402 -1.73 -18.01 32.81
CA ILE A 402 -2.17 -18.50 34.11
C ILE A 402 -1.61 -17.56 35.19
N PRO A 403 -2.47 -16.85 35.96
CA PRO A 403 -2.01 -15.93 37.00
C PRO A 403 -1.06 -16.62 38.00
N GLY A 404 0.07 -15.97 38.30
CA GLY A 404 1.11 -16.51 39.20
C GLY A 404 2.06 -17.54 38.58
N ALA A 405 1.71 -18.15 37.45
CA ALA A 405 2.58 -19.10 36.73
C ALA A 405 3.19 -18.50 35.44
N SER A 406 2.50 -17.55 34.80
CA SER A 406 2.99 -16.88 33.59
C SER A 406 3.95 -15.72 33.92
N PRO A 407 5.16 -15.71 33.33
CA PRO A 407 6.09 -14.58 33.45
C PRO A 407 5.46 -13.27 32.97
N GLY A 408 5.68 -12.17 33.71
CA GLY A 408 5.19 -10.84 33.34
C GLY A 408 3.70 -10.57 33.62
N PHE A 409 2.94 -11.54 34.19
CA PHE A 409 1.57 -11.28 34.62
C PHE A 409 1.52 -10.36 35.84
N SER A 410 0.75 -9.27 35.76
CA SER A 410 0.53 -8.35 36.87
C SER A 410 -0.84 -8.58 37.49
N TRP A 411 -0.88 -8.80 38.81
CA TRP A 411 -2.15 -8.87 39.56
C TRP A 411 -2.97 -7.59 39.48
N LYS A 412 -2.33 -6.43 39.21
CA LYS A 412 -3.03 -5.17 38.93
C LYS A 412 -3.90 -5.25 37.67
N ALA A 413 -3.61 -6.15 36.73
CA ALA A 413 -4.44 -6.34 35.55
C ALA A 413 -5.87 -6.82 35.90
N LEU A 414 -6.04 -7.53 37.02
CA LEU A 414 -7.37 -7.94 37.52
C LEU A 414 -8.18 -6.78 38.10
N LEU A 415 -7.50 -5.68 38.47
CA LEU A 415 -8.13 -4.44 38.96
C LEU A 415 -8.48 -3.49 37.81
N GLY A 416 -8.12 -3.83 36.57
CA GLY A 416 -8.45 -3.04 35.40
C GLY A 416 -9.95 -2.86 35.26
N TRP A 417 -10.40 -1.61 35.31
CA TRP A 417 -11.81 -1.24 35.17
C TRP A 417 -12.05 -0.56 33.82
N HIS A 418 -13.19 -0.81 33.19
CA HIS A 418 -13.63 -0.06 32.01
C HIS A 418 -14.46 1.14 32.44
N ASP A 419 -14.06 2.35 32.03
CA ASP A 419 -14.87 3.54 32.29
C ASP A 419 -16.25 3.39 31.61
N PHE A 420 -17.30 3.48 32.42
CA PHE A 420 -18.68 3.18 32.05
C PHE A 420 -19.46 4.46 31.68
N GLY A 421 -18.91 5.63 32.00
CA GLY A 421 -19.63 6.90 32.02
C GLY A 421 -20.88 6.87 32.92
N LEU A 422 -21.49 8.03 33.16
CA LEU A 422 -22.73 8.10 33.96
C LEU A 422 -23.91 7.39 33.27
N ALA A 423 -23.99 7.46 31.94
CA ALA A 423 -25.07 6.86 31.16
C ALA A 423 -25.05 5.32 31.23
N GLY A 424 -23.88 4.70 31.14
CA GLY A 424 -23.75 3.25 31.26
C GLY A 424 -24.14 2.76 32.66
N TRP A 425 -23.67 3.43 33.72
CA TRP A 425 -24.02 3.05 35.10
C TRP A 425 -25.51 3.20 35.36
N GLY A 426 -26.12 4.27 34.86
CA GLY A 426 -27.57 4.48 34.91
C GLY A 426 -28.36 3.37 34.20
N LEU A 427 -27.94 2.98 33.00
CA LEU A 427 -28.57 1.88 32.26
C LEU A 427 -28.42 0.52 32.97
N LEU A 428 -27.26 0.24 33.58
CA LEU A 428 -27.02 -1.01 34.32
C LEU A 428 -27.88 -1.06 35.59
N GLY A 429 -27.90 0.04 36.36
CA GLY A 429 -28.76 0.18 37.54
C GLY A 429 -30.24 0.06 37.18
N GLY A 430 -30.68 0.73 36.10
CA GLY A 430 -32.04 0.64 35.58
C GLY A 430 -32.42 -0.77 35.11
N ALA A 431 -31.51 -1.47 34.40
CA ALA A 431 -31.73 -2.86 33.99
C ALA A 431 -31.86 -3.80 35.19
N ALA A 432 -31.01 -3.64 36.21
CA ALA A 432 -31.08 -4.42 37.45
C ALA A 432 -32.36 -4.12 38.24
N ALA A 433 -32.77 -2.85 38.34
CA ALA A 433 -33.99 -2.43 39.03
C ALA A 433 -35.26 -2.97 38.35
N LEU A 434 -35.37 -2.82 37.03
CA LEU A 434 -36.51 -3.36 36.26
C LEU A 434 -36.55 -4.89 36.30
N TRP A 435 -35.37 -5.53 36.26
CA TRP A 435 -35.28 -6.98 36.44
C TRP A 435 -35.83 -7.39 37.82
N TRP A 436 -35.38 -6.73 38.88
CA TRP A 436 -35.84 -7.00 40.25
C TRP A 436 -37.34 -6.74 40.41
N LEU A 437 -37.87 -5.65 39.85
CA LEU A 437 -39.31 -5.37 39.81
C LEU A 437 -40.08 -6.47 39.09
N SER A 438 -39.55 -6.99 37.97
CA SER A 438 -40.19 -8.07 37.23
C SER A 438 -40.35 -9.35 38.07
N MET A 439 -39.55 -9.52 39.12
CA MET A 439 -39.61 -10.67 40.03
C MET A 439 -40.69 -10.54 41.11
N ARG A 440 -41.30 -9.36 41.27
CA ARG A 440 -42.34 -9.10 42.26
C ARG A 440 -43.73 -9.45 41.72
N PRO A 441 -44.66 -9.93 42.56
CA PRO A 441 -46.06 -10.07 42.20
C PRO A 441 -46.70 -8.67 42.14
N LEU A 442 -46.62 -8.04 40.97
CA LEU A 442 -47.14 -6.70 40.71
C LEU A 442 -48.59 -6.77 40.20
N GLY A 443 -49.41 -5.78 40.56
CA GLY A 443 -50.77 -5.64 40.01
C GLY A 443 -50.72 -5.29 38.51
N ARG A 444 -51.82 -5.52 37.77
CA ARG A 444 -51.88 -5.23 36.31
C ARG A 444 -51.50 -3.79 35.97
N ARG A 445 -51.88 -2.82 36.81
CA ARG A 445 -51.53 -1.40 36.65
C ARG A 445 -50.04 -1.15 36.86
N ASP A 446 -49.44 -1.75 37.88
CA ASP A 446 -48.01 -1.62 38.16
C ASP A 446 -47.15 -2.29 37.09
N VAL A 447 -47.60 -3.43 36.55
CA VAL A 447 -46.97 -4.10 35.40
C VAL A 447 -47.06 -3.21 34.15
N ALA A 448 -48.22 -2.60 33.90
CA ALA A 448 -48.39 -1.68 32.77
C ALA A 448 -47.51 -0.43 32.92
N PHE A 449 -47.44 0.16 34.12
CA PHE A 449 -46.59 1.31 34.42
C PHE A 449 -45.10 0.95 34.30
N ALA A 450 -44.65 -0.14 34.92
CA ALA A 450 -43.27 -0.62 34.81
C ALA A 450 -42.90 -0.99 33.36
N GLY A 451 -43.86 -1.54 32.60
CA GLY A 451 -43.73 -1.80 31.17
C GLY A 451 -43.56 -0.52 30.36
N ALA A 452 -44.42 0.48 30.58
CA ALA A 452 -44.35 1.78 29.92
C ALA A 452 -43.06 2.54 30.27
N ALA A 453 -42.70 2.62 31.55
CA ALA A 453 -41.45 3.21 32.01
C ALA A 453 -40.23 2.47 31.43
N GLY A 454 -40.28 1.14 31.35
CA GLY A 454 -39.25 0.33 30.70
C GLY A 454 -39.13 0.61 29.21
N LEU A 455 -40.24 0.78 28.48
CA LEU A 455 -40.25 1.16 27.06
C LEU A 455 -39.66 2.55 26.85
N VAL A 456 -40.04 3.53 27.68
CA VAL A 456 -39.48 4.89 27.63
C VAL A 456 -37.98 4.87 27.92
N ALA A 457 -37.53 4.17 28.96
CA ALA A 457 -36.11 4.02 29.28
C ALA A 457 -35.33 3.35 28.14
N CYS A 458 -35.93 2.36 27.48
CA CYS A 458 -35.34 1.70 26.32
C CYS A 458 -35.29 2.63 25.09
N ALA A 459 -36.32 3.44 24.85
CA ALA A 459 -36.35 4.40 23.75
C ALA A 459 -35.33 5.53 23.95
N LEU A 460 -35.28 6.11 25.15
CA LEU A 460 -34.28 7.12 25.53
C LEU A 460 -32.87 6.54 25.49
N GLY A 461 -32.68 5.33 26.02
CA GLY A 461 -31.40 4.62 25.95
C GLY A 461 -30.97 4.37 24.50
N ALA A 462 -31.89 3.88 23.65
CA ALA A 462 -31.61 3.64 22.24
C ALA A 462 -31.27 4.94 21.50
N ALA A 463 -31.99 6.04 21.78
CA ALA A 463 -31.70 7.35 21.24
C ALA A 463 -30.31 7.84 21.68
N ALA A 464 -29.95 7.68 22.97
CA ALA A 464 -28.64 8.05 23.49
C ALA A 464 -27.51 7.21 22.87
N VAL A 465 -27.67 5.89 22.76
CA VAL A 465 -26.73 5.01 22.05
C VAL A 465 -26.60 5.43 20.59
N TRP A 466 -27.72 5.74 19.95
CA TRP A 466 -27.74 6.16 18.55
C TRP A 466 -27.00 7.48 18.32
N THR A 467 -27.19 8.47 19.20
CA THR A 467 -26.48 9.74 19.14
C THR A 467 -24.98 9.56 19.43
N ASP A 468 -24.63 8.77 20.44
CA ASP A 468 -23.25 8.50 20.82
C ASP A 468 -22.50 7.77 19.71
N LEU A 469 -23.03 6.67 19.18
CA LEU A 469 -22.40 5.91 18.10
C LEU A 469 -22.29 6.69 16.79
N ARG A 470 -23.20 7.63 16.52
CA ARG A 470 -23.07 8.55 15.38
C ARG A 470 -22.01 9.63 15.60
N ALA A 471 -21.76 10.01 16.85
CA ALA A 471 -20.76 11.00 17.21
C ALA A 471 -19.36 10.39 17.35
N ARG A 472 -19.24 9.08 17.60
CA ARG A 472 -17.95 8.37 17.64
C ARG A 472 -17.33 8.34 16.24
N PRO A 473 -16.03 8.68 16.09
CA PRO A 473 -15.31 8.49 14.84
C PRO A 473 -15.37 7.02 14.43
N SER A 474 -15.68 6.75 13.16
CA SER A 474 -15.67 5.39 12.63
C SER A 474 -14.23 4.88 12.49
N GLY A 475 -13.85 3.85 13.24
CA GLY A 475 -12.62 3.06 13.02
C GLY A 475 -11.37 3.87 12.65
N ASP A 476 -10.54 3.35 11.73
CA ASP A 476 -9.45 4.11 11.11
C ASP A 476 -10.06 5.24 10.25
N GLU A 477 -10.36 6.37 10.90
CA GLU A 477 -11.05 7.53 10.31
C GLU A 477 -10.42 7.94 8.98
N ALA A 478 -9.09 7.90 8.91
CA ALA A 478 -8.34 8.19 7.70
C ALA A 478 -8.63 7.22 6.54
N TRP A 479 -8.91 5.95 6.82
CA TRP A 479 -9.31 4.97 5.79
C TRP A 479 -10.76 5.19 5.33
N ALA A 480 -11.65 5.54 6.26
CA ALA A 480 -13.05 5.85 5.95
C ALA A 480 -13.16 7.14 5.12
N GLU A 481 -12.36 8.17 5.41
CA GLU A 481 -12.28 9.41 4.62
C GLU A 481 -11.90 9.16 3.16
N ALA A 482 -10.91 8.29 2.91
CA ALA A 482 -10.50 7.93 1.55
C ALA A 482 -11.64 7.28 0.78
N GLN A 483 -12.39 6.40 1.44
CA GLN A 483 -13.57 5.76 0.87
C GLN A 483 -14.69 6.76 0.59
N ILE A 484 -15.00 7.66 1.53
CA ILE A 484 -16.03 8.70 1.37
C ILE A 484 -15.66 9.62 0.19
N TRP A 485 -14.40 10.06 0.11
CA TRP A 485 -13.91 10.85 -1.02
C TRP A 485 -14.10 10.11 -2.34
N ALA A 486 -13.72 8.84 -2.41
CA ALA A 486 -13.90 8.01 -3.61
C ALA A 486 -15.37 7.92 -4.03
N ARG A 487 -16.29 7.79 -3.08
CA ARG A 487 -17.74 7.78 -3.35
C ARG A 487 -18.23 9.08 -3.97
N GLU A 488 -17.70 10.21 -3.52
CA GLU A 488 -18.18 11.55 -3.88
C GLU A 488 -17.52 12.11 -5.15
N HIS A 489 -16.30 11.68 -5.47
CA HIS A 489 -15.47 12.31 -6.52
C HIS A 489 -15.12 11.39 -7.71
N THR A 490 -15.61 10.15 -7.75
CA THR A 490 -15.32 9.21 -8.85
C THR A 490 -16.58 8.60 -9.47
N PRO A 491 -16.54 8.14 -10.73
CA PRO A 491 -17.67 7.43 -11.34
C PRO A 491 -18.06 6.16 -10.56
N ARG A 492 -19.35 5.81 -10.53
CA ARG A 492 -19.85 4.63 -9.78
C ARG A 492 -19.24 3.30 -10.24
N ASP A 493 -18.85 3.21 -11.50
CA ASP A 493 -18.24 2.04 -12.11
C ASP A 493 -16.71 2.03 -12.06
N ALA A 494 -16.11 3.04 -11.44
CA ALA A 494 -14.66 3.10 -11.25
C ALA A 494 -14.16 1.89 -10.43
N LEU A 495 -13.06 1.31 -10.92
CA LEU A 495 -12.35 0.21 -10.28
C LEU A 495 -11.09 0.75 -9.58
N PHE A 496 -10.90 0.36 -8.33
CA PHE A 496 -9.79 0.82 -7.49
C PHE A 496 -8.77 -0.28 -7.23
N LEU A 497 -7.49 0.07 -7.33
CA LEU A 497 -6.40 -0.71 -6.77
C LEU A 497 -6.22 -0.31 -5.31
N VAL A 498 -6.36 -1.26 -4.38
CA VAL A 498 -6.31 -1.00 -2.93
C VAL A 498 -5.28 -1.92 -2.27
N PRO A 499 -4.65 -1.51 -1.15
CA PRO A 499 -3.77 -2.38 -0.39
C PRO A 499 -4.55 -3.55 0.22
N ARG A 500 -3.84 -4.65 0.49
CA ARG A 500 -4.41 -5.86 1.09
C ARG A 500 -5.04 -5.63 2.48
N GLN A 501 -4.51 -4.68 3.24
CA GLN A 501 -4.95 -4.28 4.57
C GLN A 501 -4.95 -2.74 4.65
N PRO A 502 -5.92 -2.10 5.35
CA PRO A 502 -6.89 -2.69 6.28
C PRO A 502 -8.08 -3.42 5.61
N GLY A 503 -8.29 -3.27 4.29
CA GLY A 503 -9.41 -3.87 3.55
C GLY A 503 -10.76 -3.20 3.84
N GLY A 504 -11.85 -3.72 3.25
CA GLY A 504 -13.18 -3.16 3.41
C GLY A 504 -13.42 -1.85 2.65
N PHE A 505 -12.63 -1.54 1.61
CA PHE A 505 -12.75 -0.28 0.88
C PHE A 505 -14.14 -0.09 0.24
N ARG A 506 -14.84 -1.19 -0.06
CA ARG A 506 -16.19 -1.19 -0.65
C ARG A 506 -17.26 -0.59 0.27
N VAL A 507 -17.04 -0.59 1.58
CA VAL A 507 -18.07 -0.30 2.59
C VAL A 507 -18.59 1.13 2.48
N HIS A 508 -17.70 2.12 2.52
CA HIS A 508 -18.08 3.53 2.44
C HIS A 508 -17.90 4.10 1.03
N SER A 509 -17.02 3.51 0.21
CA SER A 509 -16.77 4.02 -1.15
C SER A 509 -17.89 3.68 -2.12
N ALA A 510 -18.55 2.54 -1.91
CA ALA A 510 -19.43 1.95 -2.92
C ALA A 510 -18.75 1.89 -4.31
N ARG A 511 -17.45 1.56 -4.34
CA ARG A 511 -16.65 1.37 -5.57
C ARG A 511 -16.10 -0.04 -5.64
N ALA A 512 -16.00 -0.55 -6.86
CA ALA A 512 -15.39 -1.84 -7.12
C ALA A 512 -13.89 -1.76 -6.82
N VAL A 513 -13.31 -2.88 -6.38
CA VAL A 513 -11.86 -3.00 -6.19
C VAL A 513 -11.30 -4.19 -6.95
N VAL A 514 -10.02 -4.11 -7.32
CA VAL A 514 -9.32 -5.20 -8.02
C VAL A 514 -9.39 -6.49 -7.21
N GLY A 515 -9.25 -6.40 -5.89
CA GLY A 515 -9.51 -7.50 -4.96
C GLY A 515 -9.02 -7.17 -3.56
N GLU A 516 -9.56 -7.87 -2.56
CA GLU A 516 -9.10 -7.80 -1.17
C GLU A 516 -8.80 -9.18 -0.61
N TRP A 517 -7.96 -9.25 0.43
CA TRP A 517 -7.66 -10.53 1.09
C TRP A 517 -8.91 -11.17 1.67
N ARG A 518 -9.85 -10.35 2.17
CA ARG A 518 -11.05 -10.88 2.79
C ARG A 518 -11.94 -11.61 1.78
N ASP A 519 -11.94 -11.19 0.51
CA ASP A 519 -12.69 -11.80 -0.60
C ASP A 519 -12.45 -13.32 -0.70
N GLY A 520 -11.28 -13.80 -0.29
CA GLY A 520 -10.97 -15.23 -0.27
C GLY A 520 -11.88 -16.08 0.66
N THR A 521 -12.73 -15.49 1.49
CA THR A 521 -13.80 -16.27 2.15
C THR A 521 -14.83 -16.81 1.17
N GLN A 522 -14.96 -16.23 -0.03
CA GLN A 522 -15.94 -16.67 -1.02
C GLN A 522 -15.59 -18.01 -1.68
N LEU A 523 -14.37 -18.53 -1.45
CA LEU A 523 -13.97 -19.89 -1.87
C LEU A 523 -14.86 -20.98 -1.25
N TYR A 524 -15.59 -20.72 -0.16
CA TYR A 524 -16.60 -21.65 0.38
C TYR A 524 -17.80 -21.86 -0.56
N PHE A 525 -18.06 -20.93 -1.47
CA PHE A 525 -19.26 -20.91 -2.32
C PHE A 525 -18.92 -21.07 -3.80
N SER A 526 -17.81 -20.47 -4.25
CA SER A 526 -17.42 -20.46 -5.66
C SER A 526 -15.94 -20.84 -5.80
N PRO A 527 -15.61 -22.12 -6.06
CA PRO A 527 -14.22 -22.56 -6.21
C PRO A 527 -13.53 -21.91 -7.40
N GLU A 528 -14.23 -21.62 -8.50
CA GLU A 528 -13.64 -20.93 -9.66
C GLU A 528 -13.17 -19.50 -9.36
N PHE A 529 -13.61 -18.90 -8.25
CA PHE A 529 -13.12 -17.61 -7.80
C PHE A 529 -11.69 -17.71 -7.22
N GLY A 530 -11.26 -18.90 -6.80
CA GLY A 530 -9.99 -19.13 -6.12
C GLY A 530 -8.76 -18.71 -6.92
N ALA A 531 -8.61 -19.22 -8.14
CA ALA A 531 -7.46 -18.92 -8.99
C ALA A 531 -7.36 -17.42 -9.35
N PRO A 532 -8.42 -16.76 -9.88
CA PRO A 532 -8.41 -15.33 -10.14
C PRO A 532 -8.16 -14.46 -8.89
N TRP A 533 -8.70 -14.87 -7.73
CA TRP A 533 -8.45 -14.20 -6.46
C TRP A 533 -6.97 -14.29 -6.07
N TRP A 534 -6.38 -15.49 -6.14
CA TRP A 534 -4.99 -15.71 -5.77
C TRP A 534 -4.01 -14.96 -6.70
N GLU A 535 -4.28 -14.95 -8.01
CA GLU A 535 -3.53 -14.18 -9.00
C GLU A 535 -3.52 -12.68 -8.64
N ARG A 536 -4.70 -12.12 -8.33
CA ARG A 536 -4.85 -10.71 -7.96
C ARG A 536 -4.18 -10.39 -6.62
N MET A 537 -4.25 -11.29 -5.64
CA MET A 537 -3.56 -11.09 -4.35
C MET A 537 -2.04 -11.05 -4.54
N ASN A 538 -1.46 -11.93 -5.37
CA ASN A 538 -0.04 -11.88 -5.69
C ASN A 538 0.36 -10.63 -6.48
N ALA A 539 -0.53 -10.13 -7.34
CA ALA A 539 -0.27 -8.91 -8.10
C ALA A 539 -0.30 -7.66 -7.21
N ILE A 540 -1.25 -7.57 -6.27
CA ILE A 540 -1.39 -6.45 -5.31
C ILE A 540 -0.28 -6.49 -4.23
N GLN A 541 0.19 -7.68 -3.88
CA GLN A 541 1.21 -7.87 -2.85
C GLN A 541 2.29 -8.89 -3.31
N PRO A 542 3.20 -8.48 -4.21
CA PRO A 542 4.20 -9.40 -4.77
C PRO A 542 5.23 -9.85 -3.74
N GLY A 543 5.82 -11.02 -3.96
CA GLY A 543 6.81 -11.61 -3.05
C GLY A 543 6.21 -12.41 -1.90
N MET A 544 4.90 -12.67 -1.90
CA MET A 544 4.30 -13.65 -1.01
C MET A 544 4.91 -15.03 -1.24
N ARG A 545 5.29 -15.71 -0.16
CA ARG A 545 5.78 -17.10 -0.22
C ARG A 545 4.91 -17.98 0.67
N ILE A 546 4.43 -19.09 0.11
CA ILE A 546 3.68 -20.11 0.85
C ILE A 546 4.65 -21.23 1.23
N ALA A 547 4.38 -21.91 2.34
CA ALA A 547 5.08 -23.14 2.69
C ALA A 547 4.91 -24.22 1.61
N PRO A 548 5.86 -25.16 1.43
CA PRO A 548 5.74 -26.25 0.45
C PRO A 548 4.44 -27.04 0.57
N GLU A 549 3.90 -27.13 1.78
CA GLU A 549 2.63 -27.82 2.08
C GLU A 549 1.38 -27.01 1.70
N GLY A 550 1.54 -25.79 1.17
CA GLY A 550 0.47 -24.93 0.67
C GLY A 550 -0.45 -24.31 1.72
N ASN A 551 -0.19 -24.55 3.01
CA ASN A 551 -1.15 -24.29 4.09
C ASN A 551 -0.88 -23.01 4.91
N ARG A 552 0.28 -22.38 4.74
CA ARG A 552 0.70 -21.23 5.55
C ARG A 552 1.53 -20.24 4.75
N LEU A 553 1.27 -18.95 4.94
CA LEU A 553 2.09 -17.88 4.39
C LEU A 553 3.38 -17.75 5.22
N LEU A 554 4.54 -17.91 4.57
CA LEU A 554 5.87 -17.74 5.16
C LEU A 554 6.34 -16.30 5.08
N VAL A 555 6.10 -15.64 3.94
CA VAL A 555 6.49 -14.25 3.69
C VAL A 555 5.27 -13.49 3.21
N GLN A 556 5.02 -12.33 3.82
CA GLN A 556 3.85 -11.50 3.50
C GLN A 556 3.98 -10.78 2.16
N GLY A 557 5.19 -10.65 1.60
CA GLY A 557 5.43 -9.86 0.39
C GLY A 557 5.39 -8.35 0.62
N HIS A 558 5.63 -7.59 -0.45
CA HIS A 558 5.66 -6.14 -0.45
C HIS A 558 4.25 -5.58 -0.66
N SER A 559 3.76 -4.77 0.29
CA SER A 559 2.48 -4.07 0.13
C SER A 559 2.51 -3.17 -1.11
N LEU A 560 1.33 -2.88 -1.66
CA LEU A 560 1.14 -1.98 -2.80
C LEU A 560 1.91 -0.65 -2.66
N SER A 561 2.01 -0.10 -1.44
CA SER A 561 2.77 1.13 -1.14
C SER A 561 4.29 1.02 -1.30
N HIS A 562 4.85 -0.17 -1.52
CA HIS A 562 6.28 -0.39 -1.79
C HIS A 562 6.59 -0.54 -3.28
N LEU A 563 5.57 -0.69 -4.14
CA LEU A 563 5.78 -0.72 -5.58
C LEU A 563 6.17 0.67 -6.07
N ASP A 564 7.05 0.77 -7.05
CA ASP A 564 7.34 2.06 -7.68
C ASP A 564 6.16 2.55 -8.55
N ASP A 565 6.21 3.80 -9.00
CA ASP A 565 5.11 4.40 -9.74
C ASP A 565 4.86 3.70 -11.09
N ALA A 566 5.89 3.20 -11.76
CA ALA A 566 5.75 2.48 -13.03
C ALA A 566 5.06 1.12 -12.82
N GLN A 567 5.41 0.42 -11.75
CA GLN A 567 4.77 -0.83 -11.34
C GLN A 567 3.29 -0.61 -10.98
N VAL A 568 2.96 0.46 -10.25
CA VAL A 568 1.56 0.81 -9.94
C VAL A 568 0.76 1.12 -11.22
N ILE A 569 1.33 1.90 -12.15
CA ILE A 569 0.70 2.21 -13.45
C ILE A 569 0.47 0.94 -14.27
N ALA A 570 1.48 0.08 -14.39
CA ALA A 570 1.38 -1.17 -15.13
C ALA A 570 0.32 -2.11 -14.54
N LEU A 571 0.28 -2.22 -13.21
CA LEU A 571 -0.68 -3.04 -12.48
C LEU A 571 -2.12 -2.51 -12.63
N ALA A 572 -2.30 -1.19 -12.55
CA ALA A 572 -3.59 -0.57 -12.80
C ALA A 572 -4.04 -0.76 -14.25
N GLY A 573 -3.12 -0.64 -15.22
CA GLY A 573 -3.38 -0.93 -16.63
C GLY A 573 -3.84 -2.38 -16.87
N ARG A 574 -3.14 -3.37 -16.28
CA ARG A 574 -3.50 -4.80 -16.37
C ARG A 574 -4.94 -5.08 -15.96
N TYR A 575 -5.43 -4.43 -14.90
CA TYR A 575 -6.78 -4.66 -14.38
C TYR A 575 -7.79 -3.58 -14.76
N SER A 576 -7.40 -2.60 -15.60
CA SER A 576 -8.21 -1.42 -15.92
C SER A 576 -8.73 -0.67 -14.68
N ALA A 577 -7.89 -0.56 -13.64
CA ALA A 577 -8.18 0.24 -12.46
C ALA A 577 -8.03 1.73 -12.80
N ALA A 578 -9.03 2.54 -12.45
CA ALA A 578 -9.05 3.98 -12.71
C ALA A 578 -8.32 4.79 -11.63
N TYR A 579 -8.15 4.21 -10.44
CA TYR A 579 -7.53 4.84 -9.28
C TYR A 579 -6.73 3.83 -8.46
N ALA A 580 -5.73 4.32 -7.73
CA ALA A 580 -4.97 3.55 -6.75
C ALA A 580 -4.99 4.26 -5.40
N VAL A 581 -5.20 3.49 -4.32
CA VAL A 581 -5.11 3.96 -2.94
C VAL A 581 -3.78 3.49 -2.37
N LEU A 582 -2.93 4.42 -1.95
CA LEU A 582 -1.59 4.14 -1.41
C LEU A 582 -1.40 4.91 -0.10
N ALA A 583 -0.34 4.58 0.64
CA ALA A 583 0.10 5.44 1.74
C ALA A 583 0.40 6.85 1.21
N ASP A 584 0.05 7.89 1.97
CA ASP A 584 0.30 9.28 1.56
C ASP A 584 1.80 9.57 1.63
N ASP A 585 2.47 9.45 0.49
CA ASP A 585 3.92 9.58 0.36
C ASP A 585 4.23 10.73 -0.64
N PRO A 586 4.90 11.82 -0.18
CA PRO A 586 5.22 12.97 -1.01
C PRO A 586 6.28 12.67 -2.09
N SER A 587 6.98 11.54 -2.02
CA SER A 587 7.95 11.13 -3.06
C SER A 587 7.29 10.57 -4.33
N ARG A 588 5.98 10.26 -4.28
CA ARG A 588 5.20 9.71 -5.40
C ARG A 588 5.03 10.74 -6.51
N LYS A 589 5.30 10.31 -7.75
CA LYS A 589 5.11 11.12 -8.98
C LYS A 589 3.75 10.87 -9.65
N LEU A 590 2.90 10.03 -9.07
CA LEU A 590 1.54 9.76 -9.54
C LEU A 590 0.62 10.98 -9.37
N ASP A 591 -0.40 11.08 -10.21
CA ASP A 591 -1.42 12.14 -10.16
C ASP A 591 -2.29 12.03 -8.90
N ARG A 592 -1.81 12.64 -7.80
CA ARG A 592 -2.51 12.69 -6.51
C ARG A 592 -3.75 13.56 -6.63
N VAL A 593 -4.92 12.93 -6.49
CA VAL A 593 -6.23 13.61 -6.52
C VAL A 593 -6.77 13.92 -5.13
N TRP A 594 -6.27 13.22 -4.10
CA TRP A 594 -6.65 13.43 -2.70
C TRP A 594 -5.64 12.78 -1.74
N GLY A 595 -5.54 13.29 -0.50
CA GLY A 595 -4.88 12.59 0.59
C GLY A 595 -5.03 13.29 1.94
N ASN A 596 -4.87 12.53 3.03
CA ASN A 596 -5.10 12.97 4.42
C ASN A 596 -3.90 12.73 5.35
N GLY A 597 -2.69 12.62 4.81
CA GLY A 597 -1.46 12.40 5.57
C GLY A 597 -1.19 10.94 5.94
N LYS A 598 -2.20 10.05 5.84
CA LYS A 598 -2.02 8.60 6.02
C LYS A 598 -2.29 7.82 4.73
N TRP A 599 -3.37 8.16 4.04
CA TRP A 599 -3.77 7.56 2.77
C TRP A 599 -3.92 8.65 1.69
N ALA A 600 -3.59 8.29 0.47
CA ALA A 600 -3.79 9.13 -0.70
C ALA A 600 -4.37 8.33 -1.86
N ILE A 601 -5.14 9.01 -2.70
CA ILE A 601 -5.75 8.47 -3.90
C ILE A 601 -5.08 9.11 -5.09
N TYR A 602 -4.65 8.26 -6.02
CA TYR A 602 -3.92 8.63 -7.21
C TYR A 602 -4.67 8.14 -8.44
N ARG A 603 -4.64 8.90 -9.53
CA ARG A 603 -4.87 8.32 -10.86
C ARG A 603 -3.60 7.55 -11.25
N PRO A 604 -3.71 6.37 -11.89
CA PRO A 604 -2.57 5.54 -12.29
C PRO A 604 -1.93 6.11 -13.56
N GLN A 605 -1.53 7.36 -13.47
CA GLN A 605 -0.79 8.11 -14.47
C GLN A 605 0.14 9.05 -13.69
N LEU A 606 1.22 9.46 -14.33
CA LEU A 606 2.07 10.49 -13.75
C LEU A 606 1.25 11.77 -13.57
N ALA A 607 1.51 12.50 -12.49
CA ALA A 607 0.88 13.78 -12.23
C ALA A 607 1.00 14.67 -13.47
N PRO A 608 -0.10 15.27 -13.94
CA PRO A 608 -0.01 16.25 -15.01
C PRO A 608 0.98 17.33 -14.54
N PRO A 609 1.93 17.70 -15.40
CA PRO A 609 3.02 18.56 -14.97
C PRO A 609 2.45 19.91 -14.47
N PRO A 610 2.93 20.44 -13.34
CA PRO A 610 2.30 21.61 -12.71
C PRO A 610 2.35 22.79 -13.66
N LYS A 611 1.19 23.29 -14.10
CA LYS A 611 1.06 24.37 -15.11
C LYS A 611 2.22 25.36 -15.01
N THR A 612 3.09 25.38 -16.02
CA THR A 612 4.19 26.33 -16.10
C THR A 612 3.62 27.74 -15.91
N PRO A 613 4.06 28.50 -14.91
CA PRO A 613 3.58 29.86 -14.72
C PRO A 613 3.80 30.63 -16.03
N ARG A 614 2.75 31.26 -16.57
CA ARG A 614 2.81 32.04 -17.82
C ARG A 614 3.94 33.09 -17.78
N SER A 615 4.35 33.52 -16.59
CA SER A 615 5.48 34.42 -16.32
C SER A 615 6.86 33.82 -16.58
N ALA A 616 7.08 32.51 -16.37
CA ALA A 616 8.39 31.88 -16.53
C ALA A 616 8.77 31.70 -18.02
N ALA A 617 7.83 31.22 -18.84
CA ALA A 617 8.02 31.14 -20.29
C ALA A 617 8.11 32.53 -20.97
N ALA A 618 7.44 33.54 -20.40
CA ALA A 618 7.62 34.93 -20.82
C ALA A 618 9.01 35.45 -20.43
N GLY A 619 9.52 35.08 -19.25
CA GLY A 619 10.87 35.40 -18.78
C GLY A 619 11.98 34.86 -19.68
N GLU A 620 11.88 33.59 -20.10
CA GLU A 620 12.82 32.95 -21.03
C GLU A 620 12.92 33.73 -22.35
N LYS A 621 11.78 33.96 -23.02
CA LYS A 621 11.73 34.71 -24.29
C LYS A 621 12.22 36.14 -24.14
N ARG A 622 11.90 36.77 -23.01
CA ARG A 622 12.35 38.14 -22.70
C ARG A 622 13.86 38.19 -22.57
N PHE A 623 14.47 37.27 -21.81
CA PHE A 623 15.91 37.20 -21.63
C PHE A 623 16.66 36.99 -22.95
N LEU A 624 16.17 36.09 -23.80
CA LEU A 624 16.76 35.87 -25.13
C LEU A 624 16.72 37.13 -25.99
N ARG A 625 15.58 37.84 -26.01
CA ARG A 625 15.40 39.05 -26.83
C ARG A 625 16.18 40.26 -26.30
N GLU A 626 16.25 40.44 -24.99
CA GLU A 626 16.80 41.65 -24.36
C GLU A 626 18.27 41.51 -23.98
N VAL A 627 18.80 40.29 -23.82
CA VAL A 627 20.19 40.04 -23.39
C VAL A 627 20.95 39.19 -24.40
N ALA A 628 20.52 37.94 -24.63
CA ALA A 628 21.34 37.00 -25.40
C ALA A 628 21.51 37.41 -26.87
N LEU A 629 20.42 37.70 -27.60
CA LEU A 629 20.49 38.10 -29.01
C LEU A 629 21.23 39.43 -29.21
N PRO A 630 20.97 40.51 -28.43
CA PRO A 630 21.76 41.74 -28.51
C PRO A 630 23.24 41.53 -28.22
N ASN A 631 23.60 40.67 -27.26
CA ASN A 631 25.00 40.38 -26.97
C ASN A 631 25.70 39.59 -28.09
N ILE A 632 24.99 38.76 -28.84
CA ILE A 632 25.53 38.16 -30.07
C ILE A 632 25.84 39.24 -31.10
N GLU A 633 24.94 40.19 -31.34
CA GLU A 633 25.20 41.32 -32.25
C GLU A 633 26.40 42.14 -31.79
N LYS A 634 26.51 42.40 -30.48
CA LYS A 634 27.57 43.23 -29.89
C LYS A 634 28.95 42.56 -29.85
N TYR A 635 29.02 41.29 -29.48
CA TYR A 635 30.29 40.61 -29.17
C TYR A 635 30.71 39.55 -30.19
N ARG A 636 29.80 39.08 -31.06
CA ARG A 636 30.05 38.00 -32.01
C ARG A 636 29.93 38.40 -33.47
N LYS A 637 29.43 39.61 -33.73
CA LYS A 637 29.25 40.15 -35.08
C LYS A 637 29.95 41.49 -35.20
N GLY A 638 30.26 41.85 -36.44
CA GLY A 638 30.83 43.13 -36.83
C GLY A 638 30.66 43.30 -38.33
N ASP A 639 30.69 44.54 -38.78
CA ASP A 639 30.55 44.84 -40.20
C ASP A 639 31.86 44.56 -40.94
N ALA A 640 31.77 43.81 -42.04
CA ALA A 640 32.87 43.59 -42.95
C ALA A 640 32.48 44.08 -44.35
N ARG A 641 33.32 44.94 -44.94
CA ARG A 641 33.12 45.43 -46.31
C ARG A 641 34.06 44.69 -47.26
N ILE A 642 33.49 44.01 -48.25
CA ILE A 642 34.24 43.31 -49.31
C ILE A 642 34.05 44.07 -50.61
N GLN A 643 35.15 44.48 -51.24
CA GLN A 643 35.14 45.12 -52.55
C GLN A 643 35.87 44.23 -53.56
N LEU A 644 35.18 43.85 -54.64
CA LEU A 644 35.74 43.06 -55.72
C LEU A 644 36.30 44.00 -56.79
N LEU A 645 37.57 43.84 -57.14
CA LEU A 645 38.25 44.63 -58.16
C LEU A 645 38.60 43.75 -59.36
N ASP A 646 38.56 44.31 -60.57
CA ASP A 646 39.10 43.65 -61.76
C ASP A 646 40.64 43.71 -61.80
N ALA A 647 41.27 43.06 -62.79
CA ALA A 647 42.73 43.05 -62.95
C ALA A 647 43.36 44.44 -63.17
N LYS A 648 42.56 45.49 -63.39
CA LYS A 648 42.99 46.89 -63.55
C LYS A 648 42.66 47.74 -62.31
N GLY A 649 42.22 47.13 -61.20
CA GLY A 649 41.87 47.81 -59.96
C GLY A 649 40.51 48.51 -59.96
N ARG A 650 39.63 48.25 -60.95
CA ARG A 650 38.30 48.87 -61.03
C ARG A 650 37.26 48.04 -60.29
N PRO A 651 36.33 48.65 -59.52
CA PRO A 651 35.29 47.89 -58.82
C PRO A 651 34.35 47.15 -59.77
N LEU A 652 34.03 45.91 -59.43
CA LEU A 652 33.03 45.08 -60.12
C LEU A 652 31.66 45.26 -59.43
N TYR A 653 30.66 45.75 -60.18
CA TYR A 653 29.34 46.06 -59.62
C TYR A 653 28.30 44.95 -59.77
N ASP A 654 28.41 44.09 -60.81
CA ASP A 654 27.39 43.07 -61.15
C ASP A 654 27.93 41.61 -61.17
N ALA A 655 28.99 41.32 -60.42
CA ALA A 655 29.54 39.97 -60.34
C ALA A 655 28.69 39.08 -59.41
N ARG A 656 28.43 37.83 -59.82
CA ARG A 656 27.89 36.82 -58.89
C ARG A 656 28.97 36.39 -57.91
N TRP A 657 28.73 36.60 -56.63
CA TRP A 657 29.66 36.22 -55.57
C TRP A 657 28.99 35.29 -54.55
N ARG A 658 29.83 34.54 -53.83
CA ARG A 658 29.42 33.68 -52.70
C ARG A 658 30.44 33.87 -51.58
N VAL A 659 29.97 34.33 -50.42
CA VAL A 659 30.78 34.35 -49.20
C VAL A 659 30.56 33.03 -48.48
N VAL A 660 31.64 32.32 -48.17
CA VAL A 660 31.61 31.07 -47.39
C VAL A 660 32.52 31.27 -46.20
N GLN A 661 31.98 31.12 -44.99
CA GLN A 661 32.80 31.06 -43.79
C GLN A 661 33.58 29.74 -43.80
N THR A 662 34.90 29.81 -43.93
CA THR A 662 35.77 28.63 -43.97
C THR A 662 36.27 28.21 -42.60
N ARG A 663 36.28 29.14 -41.63
CA ARG A 663 36.65 28.88 -40.24
C ARG A 663 35.93 29.82 -39.29
N SER A 664 35.80 29.39 -38.04
CA SER A 664 35.34 30.20 -36.92
C SER A 664 36.49 30.42 -35.94
N ALA A 665 36.63 31.64 -35.41
CA ALA A 665 37.51 31.90 -34.28
C ALA A 665 36.89 31.40 -32.96
N PHE A 666 35.55 31.37 -32.88
CA PHE A 666 34.85 30.72 -31.78
C PHE A 666 34.93 29.20 -31.95
N ARG A 667 35.23 28.48 -30.88
CA ARG A 667 35.48 27.05 -30.93
C ARG A 667 34.19 26.27 -30.72
N PHE A 668 33.84 25.48 -31.72
CA PHE A 668 32.83 24.44 -31.64
C PHE A 668 33.56 23.12 -31.69
N GLY A 669 33.44 22.34 -30.62
CA GLY A 669 34.13 21.05 -30.55
C GLY A 669 33.31 19.94 -29.98
N VAL A 670 33.97 18.80 -29.86
CA VAL A 670 33.45 17.57 -29.27
C VAL A 670 34.59 16.85 -28.59
N THR A 671 34.29 16.06 -27.55
CA THR A 671 35.29 15.15 -27.00
C THR A 671 35.58 14.09 -28.05
N LEU A 672 36.86 13.93 -28.39
CA LEU A 672 37.28 12.97 -29.40
C LEU A 672 37.09 11.56 -28.84
N PRO A 673 36.29 10.69 -29.48
CA PRO A 673 36.22 9.29 -29.10
C PRO A 673 37.60 8.65 -29.30
N PRO A 674 38.04 7.75 -28.41
CA PRO A 674 39.39 7.22 -28.49
C PRO A 674 39.56 6.35 -29.74
N PHE A 675 40.73 6.33 -30.38
CA PHE A 675 40.94 5.54 -31.61
C PHE A 675 40.98 4.03 -31.34
N GLU A 676 41.29 3.64 -30.10
CA GLU A 676 41.22 2.27 -29.60
C GLU A 676 40.46 2.23 -28.29
N ALA A 677 39.84 1.09 -27.97
CA ALA A 677 39.16 0.94 -26.68
C ALA A 677 40.17 1.13 -25.54
N ALA A 678 39.90 2.07 -24.63
CA ALA A 678 40.82 2.40 -23.55
C ALA A 678 41.23 1.15 -22.75
N ALA A 679 42.52 0.82 -22.76
CA ALA A 679 43.12 -0.22 -21.93
C ALA A 679 43.54 0.38 -20.57
N GLY A 680 43.18 -0.28 -19.46
CA GLY A 680 43.55 0.18 -18.10
C GLY A 680 42.47 0.00 -17.03
N GLU A 681 42.87 0.19 -15.77
CA GLU A 681 42.01 0.13 -14.59
C GLU A 681 40.95 1.26 -14.55
N LYS A 682 39.92 1.07 -13.72
CA LYS A 682 38.72 1.92 -13.64
C LYS A 682 39.04 3.37 -13.21
N GLY A 683 39.30 4.25 -14.18
CA GLY A 683 39.59 5.68 -13.95
C GLY A 683 38.35 6.56 -13.75
N GLY A 684 37.44 6.24 -12.82
CA GLY A 684 36.35 7.15 -12.45
C GLY A 684 35.15 6.51 -11.74
N HIS A 685 34.36 7.34 -11.04
CA HIS A 685 33.27 6.93 -10.15
C HIS A 685 32.07 6.22 -10.82
N ASP A 686 31.92 6.21 -12.16
CA ASP A 686 30.65 5.87 -12.83
C ASP A 686 30.74 4.80 -13.96
N ASP A 687 31.78 3.95 -14.00
CA ASP A 687 31.87 2.73 -14.86
C ASP A 687 31.69 2.88 -16.41
N PHE A 688 31.47 4.08 -16.97
CA PHE A 688 31.27 4.30 -18.42
C PHE A 688 32.61 4.32 -19.20
N ARG A 689 32.69 3.52 -20.28
CA ARG A 689 33.82 3.51 -21.23
C ARG A 689 33.32 3.87 -22.64
N PRO A 690 33.79 4.97 -23.25
CA PRO A 690 33.40 5.31 -24.61
C PRO A 690 33.96 4.26 -25.60
N PRO A 691 33.19 3.88 -26.62
CA PRO A 691 33.65 2.97 -27.66
C PRO A 691 34.72 3.63 -28.53
N ALA A 692 35.49 2.80 -29.25
CA ALA A 692 36.46 3.30 -30.23
C ALA A 692 35.78 4.08 -31.36
N ALA A 693 36.45 5.12 -31.86
CA ALA A 693 35.96 5.98 -32.94
C ALA A 693 35.74 5.19 -34.25
N THR A 694 34.60 5.40 -34.90
CA THR A 694 34.38 4.87 -36.26
C THR A 694 34.87 5.83 -37.33
N PRO A 695 35.24 5.36 -38.54
CA PRO A 695 35.62 6.23 -39.65
C PRO A 695 34.56 7.29 -40.00
N GLU A 696 33.28 6.94 -39.89
CA GLU A 696 32.16 7.85 -40.13
C GLU A 696 32.10 8.96 -39.08
N GLN A 697 32.31 8.62 -37.80
CA GLN A 697 32.38 9.61 -36.72
C GLN A 697 33.53 10.58 -36.96
N LEU A 698 34.72 10.09 -37.30
CA LEU A 698 35.89 10.94 -37.59
C LEU A 698 35.64 11.89 -38.78
N ALA A 699 34.98 11.41 -39.84
CA ALA A 699 34.60 12.25 -40.98
C ALA A 699 33.60 13.35 -40.60
N ILE A 700 32.64 13.05 -39.72
CA ILE A 700 31.68 14.04 -39.20
C ILE A 700 32.40 15.07 -38.34
N ILE A 701 33.34 14.64 -37.49
CA ILE A 701 34.11 15.55 -36.62
C ILE A 701 34.89 16.55 -37.46
N ALA A 702 35.68 16.05 -38.42
CA ALA A 702 36.48 16.90 -39.32
C ALA A 702 35.61 17.85 -40.18
N GLY A 703 34.38 17.44 -40.52
CA GLY A 703 33.48 18.25 -41.34
C GLY A 703 32.64 19.28 -40.56
N THR A 704 32.57 19.19 -39.23
CA THR A 704 31.61 19.94 -38.40
C THR A 704 32.27 20.82 -37.34
N PHE A 705 33.36 20.34 -36.73
CA PHE A 705 34.01 20.99 -35.60
C PHE A 705 35.35 21.62 -36.00
N ASN A 706 35.79 22.63 -35.26
CA ASN A 706 37.11 23.27 -35.40
C ASN A 706 37.99 23.10 -34.16
N ALA A 707 37.49 22.38 -33.14
CA ALA A 707 38.22 22.07 -31.92
C ALA A 707 37.86 20.66 -31.42
N ALA A 708 38.76 20.05 -30.67
CA ALA A 708 38.55 18.74 -30.05
C ALA A 708 39.04 18.75 -28.60
N VAL A 709 38.31 18.08 -27.72
CA VAL A 709 38.76 17.79 -26.36
C VAL A 709 39.30 16.37 -26.35
N ILE A 710 40.57 16.16 -25.98
CA ILE A 710 41.14 14.82 -25.83
C ILE A 710 41.10 14.44 -24.35
N GLY A 711 40.49 13.29 -24.05
CA GLY A 711 40.20 12.88 -22.67
C GLY A 711 40.62 11.44 -22.35
N PRO A 712 39.81 10.42 -22.69
CA PRO A 712 40.00 9.05 -22.20
C PRO A 712 41.40 8.44 -22.44
N SER A 713 42.01 8.75 -23.58
CA SER A 713 43.37 8.32 -23.97
C SER A 713 44.48 9.16 -23.35
N ALA A 714 44.16 10.34 -22.81
CA ALA A 714 45.07 11.34 -22.26
C ALA A 714 45.10 11.36 -20.72
N TRP A 715 44.24 10.58 -20.05
CA TRP A 715 44.25 10.47 -18.60
C TRP A 715 45.49 9.73 -18.11
N TRP A 716 46.03 10.14 -16.95
CA TRP A 716 47.28 9.56 -16.43
C TRP A 716 47.17 8.04 -16.25
N ALA A 717 46.05 7.53 -15.74
CA ALA A 717 45.83 6.09 -15.61
C ALA A 717 45.85 5.31 -16.96
N ALA A 718 45.51 5.96 -18.07
CA ALA A 718 45.58 5.36 -19.41
C ALA A 718 46.98 5.50 -20.02
N LEU A 719 47.65 6.63 -19.77
CA LEU A 719 49.00 6.90 -20.28
C LEU A 719 50.08 6.12 -19.57
N GLU A 720 49.92 5.81 -18.28
CA GLU A 720 50.93 5.14 -17.46
C GLU A 720 50.28 4.13 -16.51
N PRO A 721 49.69 3.04 -17.04
CA PRO A 721 48.97 2.05 -16.23
C PRO A 721 49.88 1.32 -15.24
N LYS A 722 51.19 1.30 -15.48
CA LYS A 722 52.22 0.82 -14.54
C LYS A 722 53.34 1.84 -14.44
N GLU A 723 53.95 1.94 -13.25
CA GLU A 723 55.03 2.90 -12.97
C GLU A 723 56.17 2.77 -13.99
N GLY A 724 56.42 3.83 -14.76
CA GLY A 724 57.46 3.88 -15.79
C GLY A 724 57.10 3.25 -17.14
N GLU A 725 55.94 2.61 -17.29
CA GLU A 725 55.48 2.02 -18.56
C GLU A 725 54.43 2.94 -19.20
N ARG A 726 54.87 3.80 -20.13
CA ARG A 726 53.97 4.77 -20.80
C ARG A 726 53.41 4.26 -22.13
N HIS A 727 52.09 4.31 -22.28
CA HIS A 727 51.33 3.92 -23.47
C HIS A 727 50.86 5.19 -24.20
N LEU A 728 51.57 5.59 -25.25
CA LEU A 728 51.41 6.91 -25.90
C LEU A 728 50.87 6.83 -27.33
N GLU A 729 50.85 5.63 -27.92
CA GLU A 729 50.61 5.41 -29.35
C GLU A 729 49.22 5.90 -29.79
N THR A 730 48.22 5.72 -28.93
CA THR A 730 46.84 6.16 -29.21
C THR A 730 46.72 7.68 -29.13
N LEU A 731 47.27 8.30 -28.08
CA LEU A 731 47.31 9.76 -27.95
C LEU A 731 48.07 10.41 -29.11
N ASP A 732 49.18 9.82 -29.55
CA ASP A 732 49.97 10.32 -30.67
C ASP A 732 49.20 10.32 -31.98
N ARG A 733 48.48 9.22 -32.27
CA ARG A 733 47.63 9.14 -33.47
C ARG A 733 46.50 10.16 -33.43
N GLU A 734 45.88 10.35 -32.27
CA GLU A 734 44.79 11.30 -32.08
C GLU A 734 45.25 12.75 -32.26
N LEU A 735 46.35 13.15 -31.61
CA LEU A 735 46.93 14.48 -31.76
C LEU A 735 47.43 14.74 -33.18
N ALA A 736 48.05 13.75 -33.84
CA ALA A 736 48.48 13.87 -35.23
C ALA A 736 47.28 14.02 -36.18
N TRP A 737 46.20 13.28 -35.93
CA TRP A 737 44.96 13.39 -36.70
C TRP A 737 44.29 14.75 -36.50
N CYS A 738 44.16 15.23 -35.25
CA CYS A 738 43.64 16.57 -34.97
C CYS A 738 44.43 17.66 -35.71
N ARG A 739 45.76 17.58 -35.72
CA ARG A 739 46.62 18.49 -36.47
C ARG A 739 46.38 18.41 -37.97
N ALA A 740 46.26 17.20 -38.53
CA ALA A 740 45.97 16.98 -39.95
C ALA A 740 44.58 17.51 -40.37
N GLN A 741 43.60 17.47 -39.47
CA GLN A 741 42.26 18.02 -39.68
C GLN A 741 42.14 19.50 -39.28
N ASN A 742 43.24 20.13 -38.84
CA ASN A 742 43.26 21.52 -38.37
C ASN A 742 42.26 21.79 -37.23
N LEU A 743 42.18 20.84 -36.28
CA LEU A 743 41.40 20.95 -35.04
C LEU A 743 42.28 21.50 -33.92
N GLU A 744 41.82 22.56 -33.26
CA GLU A 744 42.46 23.07 -32.04
C GLU A 744 42.20 22.12 -30.87
N VAL A 745 43.25 21.70 -30.15
CA VAL A 745 43.14 20.67 -29.11
C VAL A 745 43.11 21.30 -27.71
N GLU A 746 42.12 20.87 -26.91
CA GLU A 746 42.07 21.06 -25.46
C GLU A 746 42.30 19.72 -24.74
N TYR A 747 43.25 19.68 -23.83
CA TYR A 747 43.67 18.48 -23.09
C TYR A 747 42.93 18.38 -21.76
N SER A 748 42.24 17.26 -21.53
CA SER A 748 41.45 16.99 -20.32
C SER A 748 41.89 15.67 -19.69
N PHE A 749 42.73 15.64 -18.66
CA PHE A 749 43.36 16.72 -17.88
C PHE A 749 44.69 16.19 -17.32
N LEU A 750 45.57 17.06 -16.81
CA LEU A 750 46.92 16.68 -16.39
C LEU A 750 47.02 16.01 -15.01
N SER A 751 46.15 16.35 -14.06
CA SER A 751 46.34 16.02 -12.64
C SER A 751 45.23 15.17 -12.01
N GLY A 752 44.27 14.64 -12.78
CA GLY A 752 43.21 13.78 -12.27
C GLY A 752 43.35 12.33 -12.74
N PHE A 753 42.58 11.43 -12.11
CA PHE A 753 42.64 9.98 -12.34
C PHE A 753 44.07 9.41 -12.35
N PRO A 754 44.85 9.59 -11.26
CA PRO A 754 46.15 8.92 -11.11
C PRO A 754 45.97 7.39 -11.17
N PRO A 755 46.93 6.65 -11.77
CA PRO A 755 46.92 5.19 -11.78
C PRO A 755 47.02 4.62 -10.36
N ALA A 756 46.55 3.38 -10.14
CA ALA A 756 46.53 2.75 -8.82
C ALA A 756 47.92 2.75 -8.14
N TRP A 757 48.98 2.44 -8.89
CA TRP A 757 50.35 2.43 -8.36
C TRP A 757 50.81 3.80 -7.85
N ALA A 758 50.27 4.91 -8.38
CA ALA A 758 50.57 6.26 -7.92
C ALA A 758 49.73 6.62 -6.69
N ASN A 759 48.47 6.18 -6.63
CA ASN A 759 47.60 6.37 -5.46
C ASN A 759 48.10 5.63 -4.21
N ASP A 760 48.82 4.51 -4.39
CA ASP A 760 49.37 3.72 -3.28
C ASP A 760 50.62 4.34 -2.63
N LYS A 761 51.15 5.45 -3.19
CA LYS A 761 52.33 6.16 -2.65
C LYS A 761 51.94 7.13 -1.53
N PRO A 762 52.85 7.45 -0.60
CA PRO A 762 52.66 8.54 0.36
C PRO A 762 52.34 9.87 -0.34
N GLU A 763 51.53 10.71 0.30
CA GLU A 763 51.02 11.96 -0.28
C GLU A 763 52.13 12.91 -0.81
N GLY A 764 53.27 12.98 -0.11
CA GLY A 764 54.43 13.77 -0.54
C GLY A 764 55.06 13.28 -1.85
N ASP A 765 55.08 11.96 -2.06
CA ASP A 765 55.63 11.34 -3.26
C ASP A 765 54.66 11.49 -4.44
N LEU A 766 53.35 11.35 -4.18
CA LEU A 766 52.31 11.59 -5.19
C LEU A 766 52.36 13.01 -5.74
N LYS A 767 52.57 14.02 -4.89
CA LYS A 767 52.73 15.43 -5.29
C LYS A 767 53.88 15.61 -6.29
N GLY A 768 55.05 15.03 -6.00
CA GLY A 768 56.21 15.09 -6.89
C GLY A 768 55.99 14.34 -8.20
N LEU A 769 55.38 13.15 -8.15
CA LEU A 769 55.05 12.35 -9.32
C LEU A 769 54.08 13.07 -10.27
N LEU A 770 53.09 13.75 -9.71
CA LEU A 770 52.08 14.47 -10.47
C LEU A 770 52.67 15.69 -11.21
N VAL A 771 53.54 16.46 -10.54
CA VAL A 771 54.29 17.55 -11.19
C VAL A 771 55.18 17.01 -12.32
N ARG A 772 55.89 15.91 -12.06
CA ARG A 772 56.74 15.27 -13.07
C ARG A 772 55.93 14.79 -14.27
N HIS A 773 54.82 14.09 -14.04
CA HIS A 773 53.92 13.63 -15.10
C HIS A 773 53.43 14.80 -15.97
N ALA A 774 52.93 15.87 -15.33
CA ALA A 774 52.43 17.04 -16.02
C ALA A 774 53.52 17.72 -16.87
N LEU A 775 54.73 17.88 -16.34
CA LEU A 775 55.87 18.41 -17.07
C LEU A 775 56.24 17.53 -18.26
N ASP A 776 56.37 16.22 -18.07
CA ASP A 776 56.76 15.28 -19.13
C ASP A 776 55.74 15.27 -20.29
N VAL A 777 54.45 15.33 -19.99
CA VAL A 777 53.38 15.39 -21.01
C VAL A 777 53.41 16.72 -21.75
N VAL A 778 53.51 17.83 -21.03
CA VAL A 778 53.53 19.16 -21.64
C VAL A 778 54.79 19.38 -22.47
N GLU A 779 55.95 18.96 -22.00
CA GLU A 779 57.22 19.07 -22.75
C GLU A 779 57.16 18.34 -24.09
N ARG A 780 56.44 17.21 -24.13
CA ARG A 780 56.24 16.43 -25.34
C ARG A 780 55.25 17.08 -26.31
N ASP A 781 54.10 17.56 -25.81
CA ASP A 781 52.95 17.90 -26.65
C ASP A 781 52.55 19.39 -26.65
N ALA A 782 53.35 20.29 -26.06
CA ALA A 782 53.06 21.73 -26.00
C ALA A 782 52.83 22.40 -27.36
N ASP A 783 53.42 21.89 -28.45
CA ASP A 783 53.21 22.42 -29.81
C ASP A 783 51.93 21.88 -30.48
N ARG A 784 51.33 20.82 -29.92
CA ARG A 784 50.16 20.10 -30.46
C ARG A 784 48.87 20.40 -29.70
N VAL A 785 48.98 20.93 -28.47
CA VAL A 785 47.85 21.22 -27.58
C VAL A 785 47.80 22.72 -27.28
N ALA A 786 46.64 23.34 -27.53
CA ALA A 786 46.45 24.77 -27.36
C ALA A 786 45.96 25.16 -25.95
N TRP A 787 45.26 24.25 -25.26
CA TRP A 787 44.64 24.50 -23.95
C TRP A 787 44.82 23.31 -23.03
N TRP A 788 45.25 23.56 -21.80
CA TRP A 788 45.57 22.52 -20.83
C TRP A 788 44.68 22.65 -19.61
N GLN A 789 43.76 21.70 -19.44
CA GLN A 789 43.04 21.54 -18.17
C GLN A 789 44.00 20.87 -17.18
N VAL A 790 44.37 21.59 -16.13
CA VAL A 790 45.30 21.07 -15.13
C VAL A 790 44.57 20.07 -14.22
N ALA A 791 43.41 20.42 -13.67
CA ALA A 791 42.64 19.59 -12.72
C ALA A 791 41.12 19.52 -13.05
N ASP A 792 40.41 18.54 -12.47
CA ASP A 792 38.96 18.34 -12.59
C ASP A 792 38.22 18.14 -11.25
N GLN A 793 37.04 18.73 -11.10
CA GLN A 793 36.03 18.44 -10.05
C GLN A 793 36.57 18.44 -8.61
N GLY A 794 37.45 19.38 -8.27
CA GLY A 794 38.08 19.49 -6.95
C GLY A 794 39.07 18.36 -6.62
N LEU A 795 39.29 17.40 -7.51
CA LEU A 795 40.27 16.34 -7.33
C LEU A 795 41.68 16.95 -7.35
N PHE A 796 42.40 16.79 -6.23
CA PHE A 796 43.77 17.24 -6.08
C PHE A 796 43.99 18.74 -6.35
N ILE A 797 42.98 19.60 -6.07
CA ILE A 797 43.10 21.05 -6.27
C ILE A 797 44.29 21.65 -5.50
N GLU A 798 44.57 21.13 -4.31
CA GLU A 798 45.72 21.52 -3.50
C GLU A 798 47.06 21.14 -4.16
N HIS A 799 47.08 20.11 -4.99
CA HIS A 799 48.26 19.69 -5.75
C HIS A 799 48.40 20.43 -7.08
N ALA A 800 47.27 20.85 -7.66
CA ALA A 800 47.24 21.58 -8.93
C ALA A 800 48.08 22.86 -8.87
N VAL A 801 48.13 23.54 -7.72
CA VAL A 801 48.93 24.76 -7.51
C VAL A 801 50.40 24.54 -7.88
N MET A 802 50.99 23.42 -7.46
CA MET A 802 52.40 23.11 -7.75
C MET A 802 52.61 22.81 -9.24
N VAL A 803 51.62 22.21 -9.89
CA VAL A 803 51.63 21.98 -11.35
C VAL A 803 51.56 23.30 -12.11
N PHE A 804 50.65 24.20 -11.72
CA PHE A 804 50.56 25.55 -12.28
C PHE A 804 51.91 26.26 -12.13
N ARG A 805 52.51 26.28 -10.93
CA ARG A 805 53.83 26.88 -10.70
C ARG A 805 54.91 26.29 -11.60
N ALA A 806 55.03 24.96 -11.62
CA ALA A 806 56.05 24.28 -12.39
C ALA A 806 55.91 24.55 -13.89
N LEU A 807 54.69 24.46 -14.42
CA LEU A 807 54.39 24.73 -15.83
C LEU A 807 54.60 26.21 -16.18
N ARG A 808 54.20 27.14 -15.32
CA ARG A 808 54.41 28.58 -15.55
C ARG A 808 55.88 28.97 -15.56
N MET A 809 56.68 28.39 -14.67
CA MET A 809 58.13 28.64 -14.64
C MET A 809 58.81 28.13 -15.91
N LYS A 810 58.45 26.94 -16.40
CA LYS A 810 59.11 26.31 -17.55
C LYS A 810 58.52 26.74 -18.90
N HIS A 811 57.23 27.01 -18.94
CA HIS A 811 56.45 27.32 -20.13
C HIS A 811 55.43 28.46 -19.89
N PRO A 812 55.90 29.71 -19.73
CA PRO A 812 55.05 30.84 -19.34
C PRO A 812 53.93 31.16 -20.34
N GLY A 813 54.09 30.80 -21.61
CA GLY A 813 53.12 31.09 -22.68
C GLY A 813 51.97 30.09 -22.83
N LEU A 814 51.91 29.02 -22.02
CA LEU A 814 50.82 28.05 -22.10
C LEU A 814 49.50 28.63 -21.62
N ARG A 815 48.40 28.06 -22.09
CA ARG A 815 47.06 28.38 -21.60
C ARG A 815 46.62 27.32 -20.62
N LEU A 816 46.63 27.65 -19.34
CA LEU A 816 46.37 26.73 -18.23
C LEU A 816 45.03 27.06 -17.57
N GLY A 817 44.21 26.04 -17.36
CA GLY A 817 42.87 26.19 -16.83
C GLY A 817 42.47 25.06 -15.91
N LEU A 818 41.26 25.17 -15.37
CA LEU A 818 40.63 24.16 -14.52
C LEU A 818 39.38 23.62 -15.21
N SER A 819 38.92 22.45 -14.79
CA SER A 819 37.62 21.91 -15.17
C SER A 819 36.78 21.58 -13.93
N ASP A 820 35.48 21.88 -13.97
CA ASP A 820 34.56 21.49 -12.89
C ASP A 820 33.10 21.44 -13.39
N ALA A 821 32.23 20.81 -12.62
CA ALA A 821 30.80 20.70 -12.86
C ALA A 821 29.99 21.76 -12.09
N ALA A 822 30.07 23.00 -12.56
CA ALA A 822 29.05 24.01 -12.25
C ALA A 822 27.66 23.46 -12.62
N ARG A 823 26.63 23.88 -11.88
CA ARG A 823 25.26 23.42 -12.09
C ARG A 823 24.42 24.56 -12.64
N PHE A 824 23.68 24.31 -13.72
CA PHE A 824 22.77 25.31 -14.29
C PHE A 824 21.34 25.23 -13.73
N LEU A 825 21.09 24.28 -12.83
CA LEU A 825 19.85 24.16 -12.07
C LEU A 825 20.18 23.68 -10.64
N SER A 826 19.50 24.23 -9.64
CA SER A 826 19.57 23.72 -8.26
C SER A 826 18.18 23.67 -7.64
N ASN A 827 17.86 22.51 -7.06
CA ASN A 827 16.61 22.29 -6.30
C ASN A 827 16.80 22.56 -4.79
N VAL A 828 17.99 22.99 -4.38
CA VAL A 828 18.31 23.30 -2.99
C VAL A 828 17.68 24.65 -2.60
N LYS A 829 17.01 24.69 -1.44
CA LYS A 829 16.43 25.94 -0.91
C LYS A 829 17.54 26.85 -0.36
N SER A 830 17.32 28.17 -0.41
CA SER A 830 18.21 29.18 0.19
C SER A 830 18.50 28.83 1.66
N PRO A 831 19.76 28.89 2.15
CA PRO A 831 20.90 29.67 1.64
C PRO A 831 21.92 28.92 0.75
N TYR A 832 21.83 27.59 0.59
CA TYR A 832 22.89 26.80 -0.07
C TYR A 832 22.80 26.75 -1.61
N ARG A 833 21.77 27.38 -2.19
CA ARG A 833 21.51 27.36 -3.64
C ARG A 833 22.67 27.92 -4.46
N GLU A 834 23.25 29.02 -4.00
CA GLU A 834 24.34 29.69 -4.72
C GLU A 834 25.60 28.82 -4.77
N HIS A 835 25.97 28.22 -3.63
CA HIS A 835 27.08 27.28 -3.56
C HIS A 835 26.87 26.05 -4.46
N ASP A 836 25.65 25.54 -4.58
CA ASP A 836 25.36 24.39 -5.45
C ASP A 836 25.43 24.73 -6.94
N LEU A 837 25.05 25.95 -7.35
CA LEU A 837 25.17 26.43 -8.73
C LEU A 837 26.63 26.72 -9.11
N LEU A 838 27.40 27.32 -8.19
CA LEU A 838 28.75 27.84 -8.43
C LEU A 838 29.88 26.87 -8.02
N ARG A 839 29.66 25.56 -8.14
CA ARG A 839 30.70 24.54 -7.90
C ARG A 839 31.94 24.79 -8.76
N GLY A 840 33.12 24.74 -8.14
CA GLY A 840 34.41 25.07 -8.76
C GLY A 840 34.82 26.54 -8.66
N LEU A 841 33.91 27.46 -8.28
CA LEU A 841 34.26 28.88 -8.12
C LEU A 841 35.20 29.12 -6.94
N GLU A 842 35.01 28.36 -5.84
CA GLU A 842 35.89 28.44 -4.68
C GLU A 842 37.30 27.92 -4.99
N ASP A 843 37.39 26.84 -5.77
CA ASP A 843 38.67 26.26 -6.21
C ASP A 843 39.46 27.24 -7.10
N LEU A 844 38.76 27.92 -8.02
CA LEU A 844 39.34 29.00 -8.82
C LEU A 844 39.87 30.14 -7.93
N LYS A 845 39.09 30.57 -6.93
CA LYS A 845 39.49 31.64 -6.01
C LYS A 845 40.71 31.25 -5.17
N LYS A 846 40.73 30.02 -4.63
CA LYS A 846 41.87 29.49 -3.86
C LYS A 846 43.16 29.51 -4.65
N LEU A 847 43.15 29.09 -5.91
CA LEU A 847 44.34 29.12 -6.77
C LEU A 847 44.86 30.54 -6.99
N LYS A 848 43.95 31.50 -7.22
CA LYS A 848 44.30 32.91 -7.38
C LYS A 848 44.84 33.53 -6.09
N GLU A 849 44.25 33.21 -4.95
CA GLU A 849 44.73 33.64 -3.62
C GLU A 849 46.15 33.13 -3.33
N GLN A 850 46.52 31.98 -3.88
CA GLN A 850 47.86 31.41 -3.80
C GLN A 850 48.85 31.95 -4.84
N GLY A 851 48.44 32.98 -5.60
CA GLY A 851 49.29 33.71 -6.55
C GLY A 851 49.33 33.16 -7.97
N GLU A 852 48.52 32.13 -8.29
CA GLU A 852 48.52 31.52 -9.62
C GLU A 852 47.58 32.26 -10.60
N THR A 853 48.01 32.34 -11.86
CA THR A 853 47.17 32.85 -12.95
C THR A 853 46.49 31.71 -13.69
N VAL A 854 45.17 31.67 -13.62
CA VAL A 854 44.29 30.74 -14.35
C VAL A 854 43.74 31.46 -15.58
N ASP A 855 43.99 30.93 -16.79
CA ASP A 855 43.60 31.60 -18.04
C ASP A 855 42.14 31.32 -18.42
N PHE A 856 41.68 30.10 -18.12
CA PHE A 856 40.33 29.66 -18.48
C PHE A 856 39.75 28.66 -17.49
N MET A 857 38.41 28.53 -17.53
CA MET A 857 37.62 27.58 -16.78
C MET A 857 36.73 26.77 -17.72
N SER A 858 36.86 25.45 -17.67
CA SER A 858 36.06 24.48 -18.42
C SER A 858 34.89 24.00 -17.56
N LEU A 859 33.67 24.45 -17.88
CA LEU A 859 32.45 24.15 -17.11
C LEU A 859 31.68 22.99 -17.76
N HIS A 860 31.47 21.90 -17.01
CA HIS A 860 30.72 20.74 -17.49
C HIS A 860 29.21 21.04 -17.59
N GLY A 861 28.72 21.23 -18.82
CA GLY A 861 27.33 21.64 -19.10
C GLY A 861 26.26 20.55 -18.94
N ARG A 862 26.54 19.46 -18.23
CA ARG A 862 25.67 18.27 -18.11
C ARG A 862 24.95 18.12 -16.76
N ARG A 863 25.23 18.97 -15.76
CA ARG A 863 24.68 18.85 -14.39
C ARG A 863 23.71 19.99 -14.02
N PRO A 864 22.63 19.70 -13.25
CA PRO A 864 22.14 18.37 -12.93
C PRO A 864 21.55 17.67 -14.16
N TRP A 865 21.58 16.34 -14.11
CA TRP A 865 21.27 15.47 -15.23
C TRP A 865 19.81 15.63 -15.68
N GLY A 866 19.59 15.89 -16.98
CA GLY A 866 18.24 16.04 -17.54
C GLY A 866 17.50 17.34 -17.24
N ALA A 867 18.21 18.36 -16.76
CA ALA A 867 17.66 19.67 -16.50
C ALA A 867 17.38 20.50 -17.77
N TRP A 868 16.21 21.15 -17.79
CA TRP A 868 15.94 22.32 -18.62
C TRP A 868 16.22 23.58 -17.80
N ALA A 869 17.45 24.05 -17.86
CA ALA A 869 17.90 25.20 -17.09
C ALA A 869 17.32 26.53 -17.60
N ASP A 870 17.20 27.49 -16.68
CA ASP A 870 16.81 28.86 -17.02
C ASP A 870 17.95 29.56 -17.76
N PRO A 871 17.71 30.15 -18.95
CA PRO A 871 18.76 30.85 -19.67
C PRO A 871 19.37 31.99 -18.84
N LYS A 872 18.59 32.63 -17.97
CA LYS A 872 19.09 33.66 -17.06
C LYS A 872 20.02 33.06 -16.01
N VAL A 873 19.67 31.91 -15.43
CA VAL A 873 20.51 31.24 -14.42
C VAL A 873 21.80 30.72 -15.06
N ILE A 874 21.73 30.14 -16.27
CA ILE A 874 22.93 29.76 -17.04
C ILE A 874 23.83 30.97 -17.17
N TYR A 875 23.29 32.11 -17.61
CA TYR A 875 24.06 33.33 -17.82
C TYR A 875 24.64 33.90 -16.51
N GLU A 876 23.90 33.88 -15.40
CA GLU A 876 24.37 34.31 -14.08
C GLU A 876 25.52 33.46 -13.56
N VAL A 877 25.47 32.14 -13.79
CA VAL A 877 26.59 31.23 -13.45
C VAL A 877 27.81 31.59 -14.29
N LEU A 878 27.66 31.78 -15.60
CA LEU A 878 28.76 32.20 -16.47
C LEU A 878 29.35 33.56 -16.03
N ASP A 879 28.50 34.53 -15.71
CA ASP A 879 28.92 35.85 -15.23
C ASP A 879 29.73 35.74 -13.92
N ALA A 880 29.35 34.82 -13.01
CA ALA A 880 30.04 34.63 -11.75
C ALA A 880 31.50 34.17 -11.95
N PHE A 881 31.74 33.22 -12.86
CA PHE A 881 33.10 32.80 -13.20
C PHE A 881 33.85 33.88 -14.01
N ALA A 882 33.17 34.53 -14.96
CA ALA A 882 33.78 35.58 -15.78
C ALA A 882 34.28 36.78 -14.96
N LYS A 883 33.60 37.12 -13.85
CA LYS A 883 34.04 38.17 -12.91
C LYS A 883 35.40 37.87 -12.27
N GLU A 884 35.80 36.60 -12.21
CA GLU A 884 37.13 36.21 -11.75
C GLU A 884 38.21 36.41 -12.82
N GLY A 885 37.87 36.94 -14.00
CA GLY A 885 38.84 37.31 -15.05
C GLY A 885 39.28 36.15 -15.95
N VAL A 886 38.62 34.99 -15.85
CA VAL A 886 38.93 33.81 -16.68
C VAL A 886 38.08 33.76 -17.96
N ARG A 887 38.60 33.15 -19.02
CA ARG A 887 37.80 32.73 -20.18
C ARG A 887 37.01 31.46 -19.87
N LEU A 888 35.87 31.26 -20.52
CA LEU A 888 34.96 30.16 -20.23
C LEU A 888 34.82 29.21 -21.42
N HIS A 889 35.06 27.93 -21.18
CA HIS A 889 34.84 26.86 -22.13
C HIS A 889 33.70 25.99 -21.59
N LEU A 890 32.61 25.86 -22.35
CA LEU A 890 31.54 24.95 -21.96
C LEU A 890 31.90 23.58 -22.48
N THR A 891 32.17 22.63 -21.59
CA THR A 891 32.62 21.28 -21.98
C THR A 891 31.59 20.23 -21.61
N ALA A 892 31.71 19.08 -22.28
CA ALA A 892 30.90 17.91 -22.04
C ALA A 892 29.39 18.16 -21.93
N ILE A 893 28.85 18.92 -22.88
CA ILE A 893 27.40 19.11 -23.03
C ILE A 893 26.78 17.78 -23.50
N GLU A 894 25.76 17.34 -22.75
CA GLU A 894 24.89 16.21 -23.09
C GLU A 894 23.45 16.63 -22.81
N VAL A 895 22.57 16.59 -23.83
CA VAL A 895 21.15 16.90 -23.67
C VAL A 895 20.36 15.61 -23.89
N PRO A 896 19.54 15.13 -22.95
CA PRO A 896 18.83 13.87 -23.14
C PRO A 896 17.81 13.91 -24.28
N ALA A 897 17.64 12.80 -24.99
CA ALA A 897 16.56 12.62 -25.96
C ALA A 897 15.29 12.03 -25.33
N GLU A 898 15.44 11.37 -24.17
CA GLU A 898 14.41 10.59 -23.47
C GLU A 898 14.52 10.80 -21.96
N GLY A 899 13.52 10.37 -21.19
CA GLY A 899 13.46 10.57 -19.74
C GLY A 899 12.73 11.87 -19.33
N TRP A 900 12.61 12.10 -18.03
CA TRP A 900 11.87 13.25 -17.49
C TRP A 900 12.70 14.53 -17.51
N ILE A 901 12.09 15.66 -17.88
CA ILE A 901 12.75 16.97 -17.80
C ILE A 901 12.78 17.43 -16.33
N GLU A 902 13.96 17.75 -15.83
CA GLU A 902 14.14 18.39 -14.52
C GLU A 902 14.08 19.92 -14.62
N GLY A 903 13.56 20.60 -13.59
CA GLY A 903 13.48 22.07 -13.54
C GLY A 903 12.05 22.62 -13.66
N GLY A 904 11.92 23.95 -13.47
CA GLY A 904 10.63 24.64 -13.38
C GLY A 904 10.11 25.30 -14.66
N LEU A 905 10.94 25.40 -15.70
CA LEU A 905 10.64 26.15 -16.93
C LEU A 905 9.98 25.31 -18.02
N ARG A 906 10.38 24.05 -18.14
CA ARG A 906 9.82 23.10 -19.10
C ARG A 906 9.56 21.79 -18.40
N GLN A 907 8.51 21.10 -18.81
CA GLN A 907 8.04 19.90 -18.15
C GLN A 907 7.66 18.79 -19.16
N GLY A 908 7.43 17.59 -18.63
CA GLY A 908 7.11 16.38 -19.38
C GLY A 908 8.36 15.60 -19.77
N MET A 909 8.18 14.64 -20.70
CA MET A 909 9.29 13.85 -21.22
C MET A 909 10.15 14.68 -22.19
N TRP A 910 11.44 14.38 -22.21
CA TRP A 910 12.31 14.70 -23.34
C TRP A 910 11.76 14.03 -24.61
N SER A 911 11.91 14.73 -25.72
CA SER A 911 11.66 14.24 -27.08
C SER A 911 12.73 14.83 -28.00
N PRO A 912 12.97 14.26 -29.20
CA PRO A 912 13.95 14.82 -30.13
C PRO A 912 13.72 16.30 -30.48
N GLU A 913 12.47 16.76 -30.52
CA GLU A 913 12.10 18.16 -30.76
C GLU A 913 12.46 19.03 -29.56
N LYS A 914 12.15 18.58 -28.34
CA LYS A 914 12.49 19.29 -27.10
C LYS A 914 14.00 19.33 -26.87
N GLN A 915 14.70 18.25 -27.21
CA GLN A 915 16.16 18.18 -27.20
C GLN A 915 16.76 19.24 -28.14
N ALA A 916 16.21 19.40 -29.35
CA ALA A 916 16.64 20.43 -30.30
C ALA A 916 16.31 21.85 -29.84
N GLU A 917 15.15 22.04 -29.22
CA GLU A 917 14.74 23.32 -28.66
C GLU A 917 15.67 23.77 -27.53
N TYR A 918 15.93 22.89 -26.56
CA TYR A 918 16.83 23.19 -25.45
C TYR A 918 18.29 23.31 -25.89
N GLY A 919 18.75 22.45 -26.80
CA GLY A 919 20.09 22.54 -27.38
C GLY A 919 20.33 23.91 -28.03
N ARG A 920 19.36 24.42 -28.80
CA ARG A 920 19.41 25.77 -29.39
C ARG A 920 19.43 26.86 -28.31
N LEU A 921 18.60 26.73 -27.28
CA LEU A 921 18.56 27.67 -26.15
C LEU A 921 19.94 27.78 -25.50
N LEU A 922 20.49 26.64 -25.06
CA LEU A 922 21.79 26.55 -24.39
C LEU A 922 22.90 27.14 -25.26
N TYR A 923 22.95 26.76 -26.55
CA TYR A 923 23.91 27.30 -27.51
C TYR A 923 23.82 28.82 -27.65
N THR A 924 22.60 29.35 -27.79
CA THR A 924 22.38 30.79 -27.96
C THR A 924 22.85 31.57 -26.74
N VAL A 925 22.50 31.09 -25.54
CA VAL A 925 22.86 31.73 -24.28
C VAL A 925 24.37 31.70 -24.07
N CYS A 926 25.01 30.54 -24.19
CA CYS A 926 26.45 30.41 -24.01
C CYS A 926 27.23 31.19 -25.07
N PHE A 927 26.85 31.11 -26.35
CA PHE A 927 27.50 31.86 -27.43
C PHE A 927 27.37 33.37 -27.26
N SER A 928 26.27 33.86 -26.69
CA SER A 928 26.06 35.29 -26.44
C SER A 928 26.95 35.86 -25.34
N HIS A 929 27.43 35.05 -24.40
CA HIS A 929 28.19 35.52 -23.26
C HIS A 929 29.63 35.91 -23.66
N PRO A 930 30.12 37.14 -23.36
CA PRO A 930 31.41 37.64 -23.90
C PRO A 930 32.63 36.86 -23.42
N ALA A 931 32.60 36.29 -22.21
CA ALA A 931 33.71 35.50 -21.67
C ALA A 931 33.77 34.06 -22.22
N VAL A 932 32.71 33.56 -22.85
CA VAL A 932 32.71 32.21 -23.42
C VAL A 932 33.49 32.20 -24.73
N GLU A 933 34.37 31.22 -24.94
CA GLU A 933 35.16 31.13 -26.19
C GLU A 933 35.05 29.76 -26.87
N ALA A 934 34.52 28.77 -26.16
CA ALA A 934 34.36 27.43 -26.66
C ALA A 934 33.07 26.76 -26.15
N ILE A 935 32.46 25.93 -27.00
CA ILE A 935 31.35 25.04 -26.66
C ILE A 935 31.67 23.65 -27.22
N HIS A 936 31.81 22.66 -26.32
CA HIS A 936 32.20 21.30 -26.62
C HIS A 936 31.12 20.29 -26.17
N TYR A 937 30.66 19.46 -27.11
CA TYR A 937 29.80 18.32 -26.79
C TYR A 937 30.60 17.19 -26.14
N ALA A 938 29.96 16.42 -25.26
CA ALA A 938 30.62 15.28 -24.63
C ALA A 938 30.80 14.11 -25.59
N GLU A 939 29.81 13.83 -26.43
CA GLU A 939 29.78 12.62 -27.24
C GLU A 939 29.07 12.83 -28.57
N LEU A 940 29.61 12.23 -29.63
CA LEU A 940 29.02 12.25 -30.96
C LEU A 940 28.05 11.08 -31.17
N GLY A 941 28.43 9.88 -30.72
CA GLY A 941 27.72 8.62 -30.99
C GLY A 941 26.49 8.38 -30.09
N PRO A 942 25.77 7.27 -30.33
CA PRO A 942 24.59 6.89 -29.54
C PRO A 942 24.93 6.38 -28.13
N ALA A 943 26.18 5.96 -27.92
CA ALA A 943 26.70 5.49 -26.65
C ALA A 943 27.04 6.69 -25.76
N THR A 944 26.06 7.15 -25.00
CA THR A 944 26.19 8.28 -24.08
C THR A 944 25.73 7.91 -22.68
N ARG A 945 26.04 8.75 -21.68
CA ARG A 945 25.62 8.52 -20.29
C ARG A 945 24.10 8.55 -20.11
N PHE A 946 23.37 9.18 -21.04
CA PHE A 946 21.91 9.10 -21.18
C PHE A 946 21.51 8.39 -22.46
N PRO A 947 20.39 7.66 -22.50
CA PRO A 947 19.80 7.22 -23.75
C PRO A 947 19.59 8.41 -24.71
N GLY A 948 20.32 8.39 -25.84
CA GLY A 948 20.20 9.38 -26.91
C GLY A 948 20.77 10.78 -26.62
N GLY A 949 21.72 10.91 -25.68
CA GLY A 949 22.37 12.17 -25.33
C GLY A 949 23.40 12.71 -26.35
N GLY A 950 23.88 11.84 -27.25
CA GLY A 950 24.83 12.21 -28.31
C GLY A 950 24.14 12.82 -29.53
N LEU A 951 24.93 13.42 -30.43
CA LEU A 951 24.41 14.10 -31.62
C LEU A 951 23.92 13.15 -32.72
N LEU A 952 24.32 11.88 -32.69
CA LEU A 952 23.92 10.86 -33.65
C LEU A 952 22.93 9.84 -33.03
N ASP A 953 22.04 9.32 -33.86
CA ASP A 953 21.19 8.17 -33.52
C ASP A 953 21.97 6.85 -33.65
N PRO A 954 21.41 5.71 -33.22
CA PRO A 954 22.07 4.40 -33.36
C PRO A 954 22.39 4.01 -34.81
N GLU A 955 21.71 4.59 -35.79
CA GLU A 955 21.95 4.39 -37.22
C GLU A 955 23.00 5.36 -37.80
N GLY A 956 23.64 6.17 -36.96
CA GLY A 956 24.68 7.13 -37.35
C GLY A 956 24.14 8.39 -38.03
N ARG A 957 22.83 8.66 -37.96
CA ARG A 957 22.21 9.85 -38.55
C ARG A 957 22.18 11.01 -37.55
N PRO A 958 22.32 12.27 -37.99
CA PRO A 958 22.18 13.42 -37.11
C PRO A 958 20.81 13.49 -36.43
N ARG A 959 20.79 13.62 -35.11
CA ARG A 959 19.58 13.93 -34.35
C ARG A 959 19.17 15.39 -34.60
N PRO A 960 17.89 15.76 -34.37
CA PRO A 960 17.38 17.10 -34.65
C PRO A 960 18.16 18.25 -33.99
N HIS A 961 18.82 18.00 -32.87
CA HIS A 961 19.64 18.99 -32.16
C HIS A 961 21.10 19.09 -32.67
N GLY A 962 21.57 18.10 -33.44
CA GLY A 962 22.88 18.08 -34.10
C GLY A 962 22.86 18.45 -35.59
N GLY A 963 21.71 18.88 -36.12
CA GLY A 963 21.53 19.16 -37.54
C GLY A 963 22.13 20.51 -37.99
N ALA A 964 23.17 20.46 -38.82
CA ALA A 964 23.46 21.52 -39.78
C ALA A 964 22.32 21.62 -40.82
N PRO A 965 22.00 22.81 -41.36
CA PRO A 965 20.96 22.94 -42.39
C PRO A 965 21.31 22.06 -43.59
N PRO A 966 20.33 21.40 -44.23
CA PRO A 966 20.58 20.39 -45.26
C PRO A 966 21.42 20.98 -46.41
N ARG A 967 22.54 20.30 -46.70
CA ARG A 967 23.36 20.50 -47.90
C ARG A 967 22.44 20.45 -49.13
N ARG A 968 22.33 21.57 -49.87
CA ARG A 968 21.75 21.56 -51.22
C ARG A 968 22.70 20.81 -52.17
N GLY A 969 22.41 19.54 -52.41
CA GLY A 969 22.94 18.75 -53.54
C GLY A 969 22.14 18.99 -54.84
N PRO A 970 22.67 18.58 -56.00
CA PRO A 970 22.42 19.21 -57.28
C PRO A 970 21.06 18.87 -57.90
N ALA A 971 20.56 19.81 -58.71
CA ALA A 971 19.32 19.72 -59.45
C ALA A 971 19.21 18.41 -60.26
N SER A 972 18.18 17.61 -59.99
CA SER A 972 17.71 16.58 -60.92
C SER A 972 16.19 16.65 -61.10
N SER A 973 15.83 16.95 -62.36
CA SER A 973 14.59 16.70 -63.09
C SER A 973 13.30 16.35 -62.32
N ARG A 974 12.38 17.31 -62.21
CA ARG A 974 10.94 17.03 -62.04
C ARG A 974 10.26 16.95 -63.41
N ARG A 975 9.69 15.79 -63.72
CA ARG A 975 8.71 15.60 -64.79
C ARG A 975 7.37 16.25 -64.43
N SER A 976 6.82 16.90 -65.45
CA SER A 976 5.48 17.44 -65.68
C SER A 976 4.30 16.88 -64.87
N ARG A 977 3.44 17.79 -64.38
CA ARG A 977 1.98 17.81 -64.65
C ARG A 977 1.45 19.23 -64.45
N SER A 978 0.63 19.68 -65.40
CA SER A 978 0.14 21.05 -65.61
C SER A 978 -1.25 21.28 -64.96
N PRO A 979 -1.87 22.48 -65.03
CA PRO A 979 -2.46 23.16 -63.88
C PRO A 979 -3.99 23.29 -63.94
N ARG A 980 -4.66 23.61 -62.81
CA ARG A 980 -5.97 24.29 -62.84
C ARG A 980 -6.19 25.29 -61.70
N SER A 981 -6.45 26.52 -62.15
CA SER A 981 -7.36 27.58 -61.66
C SER A 981 -7.20 28.19 -60.27
N ALA A 982 -6.80 29.47 -60.32
CA ALA A 982 -6.98 30.50 -59.32
C ALA A 982 -8.46 30.86 -59.09
N ARG A 983 -8.81 31.25 -57.86
CA ARG A 983 -9.85 32.26 -57.58
C ARG A 983 -9.45 33.09 -56.34
N ALA A 984 -9.46 34.40 -56.55
CA ALA A 984 -9.18 35.46 -55.59
C ALA A 984 -10.36 35.67 -54.60
N PRO A 985 -10.14 36.36 -53.46
CA PRO A 985 -11.17 36.61 -52.45
C PRO A 985 -11.87 37.97 -52.67
N PRO A 986 -13.12 38.18 -52.22
CA PRO A 986 -13.69 39.52 -52.16
C PRO A 986 -13.52 40.16 -50.77
N ARG A 987 -13.32 41.48 -50.81
CA ARG A 987 -13.24 42.44 -49.70
C ARG A 987 -14.65 42.92 -49.27
N PRO A 988 -14.75 43.66 -48.14
CA PRO A 988 -15.95 43.75 -47.30
C PRO A 988 -16.83 44.98 -47.61
N ALA A 989 -18.06 44.99 -47.11
CA ALA A 989 -18.92 46.17 -47.04
C ALA A 989 -19.62 46.29 -45.67
N TRP A 990 -19.71 47.53 -45.24
CA TRP A 990 -20.23 48.05 -43.97
C TRP A 990 -21.76 48.05 -43.87
N SER A 991 -22.20 48.26 -42.62
CA SER A 991 -23.28 49.15 -42.17
C SER A 991 -24.61 48.54 -41.67
N SER A 992 -24.73 48.64 -40.34
CA SER A 992 -25.80 49.30 -39.58
C SER A 992 -27.18 48.67 -39.37
N SER A 993 -27.57 48.78 -38.10
CA SER A 993 -28.89 48.94 -37.47
C SER A 993 -29.79 47.72 -37.23
N ARG A 994 -29.69 47.21 -35.98
CA ARG A 994 -30.72 47.12 -34.90
C ARG A 994 -32.14 46.58 -35.22
N PRO A 995 -32.92 46.15 -34.20
CA PRO A 995 -32.61 45.26 -33.07
C PRO A 995 -33.72 44.19 -32.90
N ASP A 996 -33.59 43.28 -31.94
CA ASP A 996 -34.53 43.08 -30.81
C ASP A 996 -34.62 41.62 -30.31
N ARG A 997 -35.07 41.52 -29.06
CA ARG A 997 -35.01 40.42 -28.10
C ARG A 997 -36.02 39.28 -28.35
N SER A 998 -35.79 38.21 -27.57
CA SER A 998 -36.73 37.21 -27.01
C SER A 998 -36.89 35.87 -27.75
N ASN A 999 -36.13 34.87 -27.30
CA ASN A 999 -36.60 33.71 -26.51
C ASN A 999 -35.43 32.77 -26.18
#